data_AF-A0A7R8XDH5-F1
#
_entry.id   AF-A0A7R8XDH5-F1
#
_cell.length_a   1.000
_cell.length_b   1.000
_cell.length_c   1.000
_cell.angle_alpha   90.00
_cell.angle_beta   90.00
_cell.angle_gamma   90.00
#
_symmetry.space_group_name_H-M   'P 1'
#
loop_
_entity.id
_entity.type
_entity.pdbx_description
1 polymer ?
#
loop_
_entity_poly.entity_id
_entity_poly.type
_entity_poly.pdbx_seq_one_letter_code
_entity_poly.pdbx_strand_id
1 'polypeptide(L)'
;MWANTVLAHGTALGLVIYTGVETKSVMNNSMPRNKMGLIDLELNNLTKQSFTSEIGFFLSLRVNLDVGKLYYSSLIQWDKEIPGTVVRSTTIPEELGRIGYLLTDKTGTLTCNEMVFKKLHIGIACYSVNNFEEVGEMFREGLKTKEDPPAEAVSRGVRIRYQTIQKVTDSVKAIALCHNVTPTYPESDISSNAEVDQDLSRSGVRDYQASSPDEVALVQWTEQVGLALIQRDLNRMTLRAPDGSFMHYSILQLFPFTSESKRMGIILKEEETSEIVFYLKGADMVMSSKVQYSEWLDEEIENMAREGLRTLVVARKVLTPEKYDEFAKRYHGAKLSTTERQARVDAVIEGLLEKDMELLCVTGVEDKLQENVKLTLELLNNAGVKVWMLTGDKLETAACIAKSSCLVSRKEELHFFPKVSNRTEAHLELNAFRRKSNCALVITGSSLEVCLQSYKSETLELACACPAVVVCRCSPTQKAQVVELIREHTRKRTAAIGDGGNDVSMIQAADAGIGIVGKEGRQASLAADFSLTQFSHIGRLLLVHGRYSYKRTAALSQFVIHRGLIISVMQAVFSAVFFFSSVALYQGILMVGYATLYTNFPVFSLVLDKDVTPSVALTYPELYKMLSKGRSLSLKTFFIWVLISVYQALLLFEAEFIHIVSISFTALIFTELAMVALTVCRWHYLMAVAQLLSLITYIVSMFFFTDIFDPNFLWSVEFLWKTIVLTVVSCVPLAMVKFIKGKISPPTYTKLSQQGDMDAKEDTRDMITPSDVEGEVTAENIPRTQNAPGTHWLLASFMVVNAALGAGLLNFPQAFDHAGGIKAAIIIQACHVSAIPIYSCIKKRSVSTFARSIGLALSLCILTYSLAGTFGYLTFGSGVASDILIMYDAKDPLVIIGITALAIKMYTTYPILLFCGREAILDLYYEVYPLASLSGNNQKHRILVATTWFLTSLLLAVLIPNITDIIDFLGSLAAVFIFILPGLFLLHMTLNGNDHPGTFSWWKIILASVSITLGTFLFGLVFVQAVEEDLSHRSEGIQLCI
;
A
#
# COMPACT_ATOMS: atom_id res chain seq x y z
N MET A 1 4.70 -6.87 32.62
CA MET A 1 3.72 -6.46 31.60
C MET A 1 4.42 -6.33 30.26
N TRP A 2 3.76 -6.62 29.13
CA TRP A 2 4.34 -6.44 27.80
C TRP A 2 4.23 -4.97 27.36
N ALA A 3 5.12 -4.49 26.49
CA ALA A 3 5.20 -3.09 26.09
C ALA A 3 3.91 -2.54 25.42
N ASN A 4 3.12 -3.42 24.80
CA ASN A 4 1.85 -3.09 24.15
C ASN A 4 0.61 -3.36 25.04
N THR A 5 0.80 -3.63 26.34
CA THR A 5 -0.32 -3.84 27.27
C THR A 5 -0.83 -2.48 27.75
N VAL A 6 -2.14 -2.24 27.64
CA VAL A 6 -2.79 -1.07 28.24
C VAL A 6 -3.26 -1.46 29.64
N LEU A 7 -2.85 -0.69 30.66
CA LEU A 7 -3.37 -0.85 32.02
C LEU A 7 -4.77 -0.25 32.08
N ALA A 8 -5.79 -1.10 32.29
CA ALA A 8 -7.18 -0.67 32.27
C ALA A 8 -7.62 0.08 33.53
N HIS A 9 -7.08 -0.25 34.71
CA HIS A 9 -7.43 0.37 35.98
C HIS A 9 -6.32 0.24 37.03
N GLY A 10 -6.30 1.18 37.97
CA GLY A 10 -5.38 1.21 39.11
C GLY A 10 -3.96 1.67 38.75
N THR A 11 -3.04 1.47 39.68
CA THR A 11 -1.61 1.72 39.48
C THR A 11 -0.84 0.41 39.64
N ALA A 12 0.15 0.18 38.77
CA ALA A 12 1.02 -0.99 38.81
C ALA A 12 2.47 -0.54 38.93
N LEU A 13 3.13 -0.92 40.02
CA LEU A 13 4.58 -0.74 40.18
C LEU A 13 5.30 -1.93 39.52
N GLY A 14 6.28 -1.66 38.66
CA GLY A 14 7.02 -2.70 37.97
C GLY A 14 8.45 -2.27 37.61
N LEU A 15 9.32 -3.27 37.42
CA LEU A 15 10.69 -3.09 36.93
C LEU A 15 10.73 -3.30 35.42
N VAL A 16 11.34 -2.38 34.67
CA VAL A 16 11.53 -2.52 33.23
C VAL A 16 12.67 -3.50 32.97
N ILE A 17 12.35 -4.64 32.35
CA ILE A 17 13.34 -5.69 32.01
C ILE A 17 13.87 -5.52 30.59
N TYR A 18 13.01 -5.18 29.63
CA TYR A 18 13.34 -5.07 28.20
C TYR A 18 12.96 -3.70 27.66
N THR A 19 13.78 -3.13 26.78
CA THR A 19 13.53 -1.83 26.15
C THR A 19 13.79 -1.84 24.65
N GLY A 20 13.12 -0.94 23.91
CA GLY A 20 13.33 -0.76 22.48
C GLY A 20 13.14 -2.05 21.66
N VAL A 21 14.19 -2.47 20.95
CA VAL A 21 14.19 -3.63 20.03
C VAL A 21 14.02 -4.98 20.73
N GLU A 22 14.34 -5.06 22.03
CA GLU A 22 14.20 -6.28 22.84
C GLU A 22 12.76 -6.52 23.27
N THR A 23 11.87 -5.55 23.05
CA THR A 23 10.45 -5.74 23.35
C THR A 23 9.84 -6.75 22.39
N LYS A 24 9.01 -7.66 22.92
CA LYS A 24 8.33 -8.70 22.14
C LYS A 24 7.53 -8.14 20.95
N SER A 25 6.95 -6.95 21.10
CA SER A 25 6.22 -6.27 20.02
C SER A 25 7.11 -5.89 18.84
N VAL A 26 8.37 -5.49 19.09
CA VAL A 26 9.31 -5.12 18.02
C VAL A 26 10.01 -6.35 17.45
N MET A 27 10.37 -7.33 18.27
CA MET A 27 10.97 -8.60 17.81
C MET A 27 10.08 -9.37 16.83
N ASN A 28 8.76 -9.26 16.98
CA ASN A 28 7.80 -9.91 16.10
C ASN A 28 7.53 -9.14 14.79
N ASN A 29 8.04 -7.92 14.67
CA ASN A 29 7.86 -7.10 13.47
C ASN A 29 8.96 -7.38 12.45
N SER A 30 8.56 -7.40 11.18
CA SER A 30 9.50 -7.45 10.06
C SER A 30 10.29 -6.14 9.99
N MET A 31 11.48 -6.18 9.40
CA MET A 31 12.13 -4.91 9.03
C MET A 31 11.31 -4.25 7.91
N PRO A 32 11.09 -2.92 7.97
CA PRO A 32 10.39 -2.20 6.92
C PRO A 32 11.16 -2.35 5.60
N ARG A 33 10.47 -2.83 4.56
CA ARG A 33 11.02 -2.99 3.20
C ARG A 33 10.52 -1.89 2.28
N ASN A 34 11.38 -1.43 1.37
CA ASN A 34 10.93 -0.59 0.27
C ASN A 34 10.17 -1.44 -0.74
N LYS A 35 8.88 -1.16 -0.92
CA LYS A 35 8.02 -1.89 -1.86
C LYS A 35 8.14 -1.29 -3.25
N MET A 36 8.33 -2.17 -4.24
CA MET A 36 8.31 -1.82 -5.67
C MET A 36 7.03 -2.36 -6.33
N GLY A 37 6.43 -1.54 -7.18
CA GLY A 37 5.26 -1.91 -7.97
C GLY A 37 5.59 -2.94 -9.05
N LEU A 38 4.62 -3.79 -9.39
CA LEU A 38 4.76 -4.79 -10.46
C LEU A 38 4.97 -4.13 -11.82
N ILE A 39 4.34 -2.97 -12.06
CA ILE A 39 4.54 -2.19 -13.28
C ILE A 39 5.99 -1.73 -13.42
N ASP A 40 6.66 -1.36 -12.33
CA ASP A 40 8.07 -0.95 -12.37
C ASP A 40 8.96 -2.15 -12.77
N LEU A 41 8.64 -3.35 -12.29
CA LEU A 41 9.34 -4.58 -12.68
C LEU A 41 9.10 -4.93 -14.15
N GLU A 42 7.86 -4.82 -14.63
CA GLU A 42 7.50 -5.02 -16.04
C GLU A 42 8.21 -4.01 -16.94
N LEU A 43 8.23 -2.73 -16.56
CA LEU A 43 8.95 -1.68 -17.29
C LEU A 43 10.46 -1.88 -17.28
N ASN A 44 11.03 -2.31 -16.16
CA ASN A 44 12.45 -2.66 -16.09
C ASN A 44 12.78 -3.79 -17.07
N ASN A 45 11.95 -4.83 -17.14
CA ASN A 45 12.11 -5.91 -18.12
C ASN A 45 11.97 -5.40 -19.57
N LEU A 46 11.00 -4.52 -19.86
CA LEU A 46 10.86 -3.90 -21.19
C LEU A 46 12.06 -3.02 -21.54
N THR A 47 12.63 -2.31 -20.57
CA THR A 47 13.80 -1.45 -20.74
C THR A 47 15.04 -2.29 -20.99
N LYS A 48 15.23 -3.38 -20.25
CA LYS A 48 16.29 -4.37 -20.50
C LYS A 48 16.19 -4.96 -21.90
N GLN A 49 14.99 -5.33 -22.35
CA GLN A 49 14.79 -5.83 -23.71
C GLN A 49 15.10 -4.76 -24.75
N SER A 50 14.60 -3.53 -24.56
CA SER A 50 14.88 -2.40 -25.46
C SER A 50 16.37 -2.14 -25.60
N PHE A 51 17.11 -2.25 -24.48
CA PHE A 51 18.57 -2.16 -24.44
C PHE A 51 19.23 -3.30 -25.22
N THR A 52 18.83 -4.56 -25.01
CA THR A 52 19.36 -5.69 -25.78
C THR A 52 19.06 -5.63 -27.28
N SER A 53 17.97 -4.96 -27.67
CA SER A 53 17.59 -4.77 -29.07
C SER A 53 18.06 -3.43 -29.66
N GLU A 54 18.87 -2.66 -28.94
CA GLU A 54 19.46 -1.39 -29.40
C GLU A 54 18.44 -0.30 -29.81
N ILE A 55 17.19 -0.40 -29.34
CA ILE A 55 16.10 0.50 -29.80
C ILE A 55 16.09 1.84 -29.02
N GLY A 56 16.91 1.98 -27.97
CA GLY A 56 17.14 3.25 -27.25
C GLY A 56 16.91 3.20 -25.74
N PHE A 57 17.38 4.23 -25.03
CA PHE A 57 17.28 4.38 -23.57
C PHE A 57 16.37 5.54 -23.17
N PHE A 58 15.39 5.29 -22.28
CA PHE A 58 14.34 6.27 -21.93
C PHE A 58 14.56 6.88 -20.54
N LEU A 59 15.55 7.78 -20.44
CA LEU A 59 15.94 8.42 -19.18
C LEU A 59 14.80 9.24 -18.52
N SER A 60 13.86 9.78 -19.32
CA SER A 60 12.69 10.54 -18.84
C SER A 60 11.55 9.68 -18.28
N LEU A 61 11.57 8.36 -18.50
CA LEU A 61 10.50 7.45 -18.09
C LEU A 61 10.33 7.43 -16.58
N ARG A 62 11.45 7.29 -15.85
CA ARG A 62 11.43 7.23 -14.39
C ARG A 62 10.84 8.50 -13.76
N VAL A 63 11.30 9.66 -14.23
CA VAL A 63 10.85 10.97 -13.71
C VAL A 63 9.35 11.16 -13.93
N ASN A 64 8.85 10.89 -15.14
CA ASN A 64 7.42 11.02 -15.45
C ASN A 64 6.56 10.11 -14.57
N LEU A 65 7.01 8.87 -14.35
CA LEU A 65 6.29 7.92 -13.50
C LEU A 65 6.31 8.35 -12.04
N ASP A 66 7.45 8.75 -11.48
CA ASP A 66 7.54 9.17 -10.09
C ASP A 66 6.66 10.40 -9.81
N VAL A 67 6.65 11.39 -10.72
CA VAL A 67 5.76 12.56 -10.59
C VAL A 67 4.28 12.16 -10.73
N GLY A 68 3.96 11.24 -11.65
CA GLY A 68 2.61 10.69 -11.78
C GLY A 68 2.13 9.99 -10.50
N LYS A 69 2.98 9.17 -9.89
CA LYS A 69 2.67 8.46 -8.63
C LYS A 69 2.48 9.41 -7.44
N LEU A 70 3.28 10.48 -7.36
CA LEU A 70 3.07 11.55 -6.38
C LEU A 70 1.69 12.18 -6.54
N TYR A 71 1.29 12.48 -7.78
CA TYR A 71 -0.02 13.04 -8.06
C TYR A 71 -1.17 12.06 -7.69
N TYR A 72 -1.06 10.77 -8.04
CA TYR A 72 -2.06 9.77 -7.64
C TYR A 72 -2.19 9.66 -6.12
N SER A 73 -1.06 9.71 -5.42
CA SER A 73 -1.03 9.68 -3.95
C SER A 73 -1.74 10.89 -3.35
N SER A 74 -1.54 12.09 -3.90
CA SER A 74 -2.26 13.29 -3.48
C SER A 74 -3.76 13.20 -3.75
N LEU A 75 -4.17 12.66 -4.91
CA LEU A 75 -5.59 12.45 -5.22
C LEU A 75 -6.29 11.50 -4.24
N ILE A 76 -5.61 10.45 -3.79
CA ILE A 76 -6.14 9.54 -2.78
C ILE A 76 -6.36 10.27 -1.44
N GLN A 77 -5.41 11.13 -1.03
CA GLN A 77 -5.51 11.87 0.24
C GLN A 77 -6.59 12.96 0.22
N TRP A 78 -6.89 13.55 -0.95
CA TRP A 78 -7.88 14.62 -1.09
C TRP A 78 -9.30 14.13 -1.39
N ASP A 79 -9.50 12.82 -1.46
CA ASP A 79 -10.82 12.27 -1.76
C ASP A 79 -11.78 12.40 -0.57
N LYS A 80 -12.88 13.13 -0.80
CA LYS A 80 -13.89 13.43 0.22
C LYS A 80 -14.68 12.20 0.67
N GLU A 81 -14.79 11.17 -0.18
CA GLU A 81 -15.53 9.94 0.14
C GLU A 81 -14.72 8.95 1.01
N ILE A 82 -13.41 9.16 1.15
CA ILE A 82 -12.55 8.37 2.06
C ILE A 82 -11.77 9.30 3.00
N PRO A 83 -12.46 10.06 3.86
CA PRO A 83 -11.85 11.11 4.66
C PRO A 83 -10.82 10.57 5.66
N GLY A 84 -9.75 11.34 5.86
CA GLY A 84 -8.66 10.98 6.77
C GLY A 84 -7.71 9.91 6.22
N THR A 85 -7.81 9.56 4.94
CA THR A 85 -6.88 8.64 4.28
C THR A 85 -5.49 9.27 4.14
N VAL A 86 -4.45 8.56 4.58
CA VAL A 86 -3.06 9.00 4.48
C VAL A 86 -2.26 8.01 3.64
N VAL A 87 -1.63 8.49 2.59
CA VAL A 87 -0.70 7.69 1.77
C VAL A 87 0.72 7.92 2.32
N ARG A 88 1.33 6.87 2.88
CA ARG A 88 2.69 6.91 3.43
C ARG A 88 3.75 6.50 2.41
N SER A 89 3.41 5.58 1.51
CA SER A 89 4.29 5.15 0.42
C SER A 89 3.76 5.65 -0.92
N THR A 90 4.53 6.50 -1.59
CA THR A 90 4.17 7.06 -2.89
C THR A 90 4.63 6.21 -4.07
N THR A 91 5.28 5.07 -3.84
CA THR A 91 5.90 4.26 -4.91
C THR A 91 4.98 3.20 -5.52
N ILE A 92 3.86 2.88 -4.86
CA ILE A 92 2.95 1.78 -5.22
C ILE A 92 1.46 2.13 -5.47
N PRO A 93 1.00 3.38 -5.72
CA PRO A 93 -0.42 3.63 -6.02
C PRO A 93 -1.02 2.76 -7.14
N GLU A 94 -0.24 2.47 -8.18
CA GLU A 94 -0.65 1.62 -9.30
C GLU A 94 -0.82 0.14 -8.94
N GLU A 95 -0.19 -0.31 -7.85
CA GLU A 95 -0.28 -1.69 -7.37
C GLU A 95 -1.69 -2.03 -6.88
N LEU A 96 -2.39 -1.03 -6.32
CA LEU A 96 -3.77 -1.14 -5.86
C LEU A 96 -4.74 -1.57 -6.98
N GLY A 97 -4.37 -1.40 -8.26
CA GLY A 97 -5.18 -1.81 -9.41
C GLY A 97 -5.08 -3.29 -9.79
N ARG A 98 -4.19 -4.07 -9.14
CA ARG A 98 -3.91 -5.47 -9.51
C ARG A 98 -3.91 -6.45 -8.34
N ILE A 99 -4.41 -6.05 -7.18
CA ILE A 99 -4.53 -6.90 -6.01
C ILE A 99 -5.45 -8.09 -6.33
N GLY A 100 -4.95 -9.31 -6.09
CA GLY A 100 -5.71 -10.55 -6.30
C GLY A 100 -6.13 -11.23 -5.00
N TYR A 101 -5.40 -10.97 -3.92
CA TYR A 101 -5.69 -11.50 -2.58
C TYR A 101 -5.66 -10.36 -1.57
N LEU A 102 -6.66 -10.32 -0.69
CA LEU A 102 -6.71 -9.44 0.47
C LEU A 102 -6.68 -10.29 1.74
N LEU A 103 -5.67 -10.08 2.58
CA LEU A 103 -5.56 -10.72 3.88
C LEU A 103 -5.99 -9.71 4.95
N THR A 104 -7.01 -10.04 5.73
CA THR A 104 -7.60 -9.15 6.73
C THR A 104 -7.49 -9.72 8.13
N ASP A 105 -7.20 -8.88 9.12
CA ASP A 105 -7.46 -9.23 10.52
C ASP A 105 -8.95 -9.12 10.85
N LYS A 106 -9.35 -9.73 11.97
CA LYS A 106 -10.71 -9.74 12.50
C LYS A 106 -10.97 -8.58 13.46
N THR A 107 -10.18 -8.48 14.53
CA THR A 107 -10.45 -7.56 15.65
C THR A 107 -10.01 -6.17 15.26
N GLY A 108 -10.83 -5.14 15.51
CA GLY A 108 -10.48 -3.75 15.20
C GLY A 108 -10.38 -3.42 13.70
N THR A 109 -10.42 -4.44 12.83
CA THR A 109 -10.43 -4.33 11.38
C THR A 109 -11.81 -4.62 10.78
N LEU A 110 -12.33 -5.84 10.95
CA LEU A 110 -13.70 -6.18 10.52
C LEU A 110 -14.72 -5.85 11.61
N THR A 111 -14.33 -5.97 12.89
CA THR A 111 -15.18 -5.66 14.03
C THR A 111 -14.76 -4.35 14.71
N CYS A 112 -15.72 -3.71 15.38
CA CYS A 112 -15.48 -2.51 16.19
C CYS A 112 -14.91 -2.83 17.58
N ASN A 113 -14.71 -4.12 17.91
CA ASN A 113 -14.43 -4.60 19.27
C ASN A 113 -15.50 -4.16 20.30
N GLU A 114 -16.76 -4.05 19.85
CA GLU A 114 -17.93 -3.68 20.67
C GLU A 114 -18.87 -4.89 20.73
N MET A 115 -19.05 -5.46 21.93
CA MET A 115 -19.97 -6.57 22.16
C MET A 115 -21.36 -6.01 22.47
N VAL A 116 -22.38 -6.51 21.78
CA VAL A 116 -23.76 -6.06 21.95
C VAL A 116 -24.67 -7.25 22.20
N PHE A 117 -25.46 -7.19 23.27
CA PHE A 117 -26.48 -8.19 23.54
C PHE A 117 -27.62 -8.08 22.51
N LYS A 118 -27.92 -9.17 21.79
CA LYS A 118 -28.88 -9.15 20.66
C LYS A 118 -30.10 -10.01 20.87
N LYS A 119 -29.96 -11.16 21.54
CA LYS A 119 -31.06 -12.11 21.71
C LYS A 119 -31.05 -12.75 23.09
N LEU A 120 -32.26 -13.00 23.60
CA LEU A 120 -32.54 -13.76 24.80
C LEU A 120 -33.62 -14.79 24.48
N HIS A 121 -33.34 -16.08 24.66
CA HIS A 121 -34.30 -17.16 24.49
C HIS A 121 -34.56 -17.88 25.81
N ILE A 122 -35.80 -17.96 26.25
CA ILE A 122 -36.20 -18.59 27.55
C ILE A 122 -36.97 -19.91 27.36
N GLY A 123 -37.03 -20.41 26.12
CA GLY A 123 -37.71 -21.64 25.73
C GLY A 123 -39.14 -21.42 25.22
N ILE A 124 -39.91 -20.61 25.95
CA ILE A 124 -41.31 -20.29 25.59
C ILE A 124 -41.37 -19.08 24.65
N ALA A 125 -40.39 -18.19 24.75
CA ALA A 125 -40.30 -16.96 23.97
C ALA A 125 -38.85 -16.62 23.61
N CYS A 126 -38.68 -15.93 22.48
CA CYS A 126 -37.42 -15.38 22.01
C CYS A 126 -37.55 -13.87 21.90
N TYR A 127 -36.73 -13.14 22.65
CA TYR A 127 -36.68 -11.69 22.65
C TYR A 127 -35.46 -11.24 21.86
N SER A 128 -35.67 -10.29 20.96
CA SER A 128 -34.62 -9.61 20.20
C SER A 128 -34.58 -8.13 20.60
N VAL A 129 -33.63 -7.37 20.06
CA VAL A 129 -33.45 -5.94 20.32
C VAL A 129 -34.75 -5.13 20.26
N ASN A 130 -35.65 -5.46 19.33
CA ASN A 130 -36.92 -4.74 19.15
C ASN A 130 -37.94 -5.01 20.26
N ASN A 131 -37.76 -6.08 21.03
CA ASN A 131 -38.71 -6.56 22.04
C ASN A 131 -38.11 -6.53 23.46
N PHE A 132 -36.95 -5.90 23.67
CA PHE A 132 -36.35 -5.83 25.00
C PHE A 132 -37.10 -4.91 25.96
N GLU A 133 -37.88 -3.96 25.46
CA GLU A 133 -38.77 -3.15 26.32
C GLU A 133 -39.83 -4.02 27.01
N GLU A 134 -40.39 -5.00 26.30
CA GLU A 134 -41.34 -5.97 26.86
C GLU A 134 -40.72 -6.76 28.02
N VAL A 135 -39.43 -7.12 27.92
CA VAL A 135 -38.67 -7.80 28.96
C VAL A 135 -38.57 -6.94 30.23
N GLY A 136 -38.32 -5.63 30.09
CA GLY A 136 -38.29 -4.68 31.20
C GLY A 136 -39.64 -4.52 31.89
N GLU A 137 -40.74 -4.51 31.12
CA GLU A 137 -42.09 -4.48 31.67
C GLU A 137 -42.44 -5.76 32.44
N MET A 138 -42.18 -6.94 31.85
CA MET A 138 -42.40 -8.23 32.50
C MET A 138 -41.55 -8.37 33.77
N PHE A 139 -40.30 -7.90 33.75
CA PHE A 139 -39.44 -7.90 34.93
C PHE A 139 -40.03 -7.05 36.06
N ARG A 140 -40.55 -5.85 35.74
CA ARG A 140 -41.21 -4.97 36.71
C ARG A 140 -42.50 -5.57 37.26
N GLU A 141 -43.26 -6.29 36.45
CA GLU A 141 -44.47 -7.04 36.87
C GLU A 141 -44.09 -8.20 37.82
N GLY A 142 -43.04 -8.95 37.48
CA GLY A 142 -42.55 -10.08 38.27
C GLY A 142 -42.00 -9.70 39.64
N LEU A 143 -41.40 -8.51 39.79
CA LEU A 143 -40.93 -8.02 41.09
C LEU A 143 -42.07 -7.64 42.05
N LYS A 144 -43.22 -7.23 41.53
CA LYS A 144 -44.40 -6.86 42.32
C LYS A 144 -45.22 -8.07 42.78
N THR A 145 -45.13 -9.17 42.04
CA THR A 145 -45.98 -10.35 42.24
C THR A 145 -45.20 -11.40 43.03
N LYS A 146 -45.29 -11.37 44.37
CA LYS A 146 -44.56 -12.28 45.27
C LYS A 146 -45.34 -13.56 45.66
N GLU A 147 -46.61 -13.69 45.27
CA GLU A 147 -47.47 -14.83 45.62
C GLU A 147 -47.94 -15.58 44.37
N ASP A 148 -47.81 -16.92 44.40
CA ASP A 148 -48.39 -17.80 43.38
C ASP A 148 -49.91 -17.63 43.36
N PRO A 149 -50.54 -17.48 42.18
CA PRO A 149 -51.99 -17.34 42.13
C PRO A 149 -52.66 -18.64 42.62
N PRO A 150 -53.75 -18.55 43.42
CA PRO A 150 -54.42 -19.72 43.99
C PRO A 150 -54.89 -20.69 42.90
N ALA A 151 -54.64 -21.98 43.12
CA ALA A 151 -54.74 -23.06 42.12
C ALA A 151 -56.14 -23.26 41.50
N GLU A 152 -57.19 -22.64 42.05
CA GLU A 152 -58.59 -22.96 41.73
C GLU A 152 -59.29 -21.94 40.79
N ALA A 153 -58.64 -20.86 40.33
CA ALA A 153 -59.36 -19.81 39.59
C ALA A 153 -58.59 -19.12 38.42
N VAL A 154 -57.68 -19.81 37.73
CA VAL A 154 -56.84 -19.17 36.69
C VAL A 154 -57.00 -19.86 35.32
N SER A 155 -57.39 -19.08 34.30
CA SER A 155 -57.47 -19.54 32.91
C SER A 155 -56.08 -19.97 32.38
N ARG A 156 -56.05 -20.94 31.46
CA ARG A 156 -54.79 -21.53 30.92
C ARG A 156 -53.80 -20.48 30.40
N GLY A 157 -54.30 -19.37 29.84
CA GLY A 157 -53.47 -18.27 29.33
C GLY A 157 -52.80 -17.42 30.43
N VAL A 158 -53.47 -17.19 31.56
CA VAL A 158 -52.91 -16.42 32.68
C VAL A 158 -51.80 -17.22 33.38
N ARG A 159 -51.94 -18.55 33.47
CA ARG A 159 -50.89 -19.42 34.00
C ARG A 159 -49.62 -19.41 33.16
N ILE A 160 -49.74 -19.44 31.83
CA ILE A 160 -48.59 -19.36 30.90
C ILE A 160 -47.91 -17.99 31.02
N ARG A 161 -48.67 -16.90 31.12
CA ARG A 161 -48.13 -15.55 31.32
C ARG A 161 -47.33 -15.45 32.62
N TYR A 162 -47.88 -15.94 33.73
CA TYR A 162 -47.19 -15.94 35.02
C TYR A 162 -45.87 -16.75 34.97
N GLN A 163 -45.89 -17.95 34.40
CA GLN A 163 -44.68 -18.77 34.20
C GLN A 163 -43.63 -18.08 33.31
N THR A 164 -44.09 -17.36 32.28
CA THR A 164 -43.21 -16.60 31.38
C THR A 164 -42.56 -15.44 32.13
N ILE A 165 -43.33 -14.67 32.90
CA ILE A 165 -42.83 -13.56 33.72
C ILE A 165 -41.81 -14.06 34.74
N GLN A 166 -42.10 -15.17 35.43
CA GLN A 166 -41.18 -15.73 36.42
C GLN A 166 -39.86 -16.18 35.76
N LYS A 167 -39.92 -16.88 34.63
CA LYS A 167 -38.72 -17.27 33.88
C LYS A 167 -37.92 -16.08 33.36
N VAL A 168 -38.59 -15.01 32.90
CA VAL A 168 -37.92 -13.76 32.51
C VAL A 168 -37.19 -13.15 33.69
N THR A 169 -37.86 -13.03 34.84
CA THR A 169 -37.26 -12.49 36.07
C THR A 169 -36.06 -13.29 36.54
N ASP A 170 -36.17 -14.62 36.55
CA ASP A 170 -35.08 -15.52 36.91
C ASP A 170 -33.90 -15.40 35.94
N SER A 171 -34.18 -15.27 34.64
CA SER A 171 -33.16 -15.11 33.60
C SER A 171 -32.42 -13.77 33.73
N VAL A 172 -33.15 -12.67 33.92
CA VAL A 172 -32.55 -11.32 34.10
C VAL A 172 -31.70 -11.29 35.37
N LYS A 173 -32.19 -11.84 36.49
CA LYS A 173 -31.41 -11.98 37.73
C LYS A 173 -30.15 -12.82 37.50
N ALA A 174 -30.25 -13.99 36.86
CA ALA A 174 -29.10 -14.85 36.62
C ALA A 174 -28.00 -14.16 35.80
N ILE A 175 -28.37 -13.39 34.76
CA ILE A 175 -27.44 -12.63 33.93
C ILE A 175 -26.78 -11.50 34.74
N ALA A 176 -27.57 -10.78 35.55
CA ALA A 176 -27.08 -9.67 36.39
C ALA A 176 -26.23 -10.14 37.58
N LEU A 177 -26.24 -11.43 37.93
CA LEU A 177 -25.53 -11.97 39.08
C LEU A 177 -24.31 -12.81 38.69
N CYS A 178 -24.38 -13.56 37.58
CA CYS A 178 -23.33 -14.47 37.12
C CYS A 178 -22.31 -13.79 36.18
N HIS A 179 -21.52 -12.88 36.74
CA HIS A 179 -20.44 -12.17 36.04
C HIS A 179 -19.29 -11.80 36.98
N ASN A 180 -18.18 -11.30 36.44
CA ASN A 180 -17.07 -10.68 37.20
C ASN A 180 -16.89 -9.18 36.93
N VAL A 181 -17.88 -8.54 36.30
CA VAL A 181 -17.94 -7.10 36.05
C VAL A 181 -17.91 -6.29 37.35
N THR A 182 -17.08 -5.24 37.38
CA THR A 182 -16.98 -4.25 38.45
C THR A 182 -17.44 -2.89 37.92
N PRO A 183 -18.34 -2.18 38.64
CA PRO A 183 -18.74 -0.82 38.28
C PRO A 183 -17.62 0.18 38.64
N THR A 184 -17.39 1.15 37.76
CA THR A 184 -16.42 2.23 37.92
C THR A 184 -17.13 3.58 37.83
N TYR A 185 -16.67 4.51 38.66
CA TYR A 185 -17.24 5.84 38.79
C TYR A 185 -16.18 6.87 38.36
N PRO A 186 -16.50 7.78 37.42
CA PRO A 186 -15.55 8.81 36.99
C PRO A 186 -15.16 9.72 38.17
N GLU A 187 -13.88 10.03 38.29
CA GLU A 187 -13.28 10.78 39.42
C GLU A 187 -13.72 12.26 39.54
N SER A 188 -14.66 12.74 38.73
CA SER A 188 -15.03 14.16 38.66
C SER A 188 -15.82 14.71 39.86
N ASP A 189 -16.23 13.87 40.82
CA ASP A 189 -17.02 14.29 42.00
C ASP A 189 -16.36 13.93 43.34
N ILE A 190 -15.03 13.95 43.45
CA ILE A 190 -14.34 13.80 44.74
C ILE A 190 -13.75 15.14 45.17
N SER A 191 -14.62 16.04 45.65
CA SER A 191 -14.22 17.10 46.56
C SER A 191 -14.80 16.83 47.96
N SER A 192 -13.88 16.69 48.92
CA SER A 192 -14.05 16.68 50.37
C SER A 192 -14.65 15.44 51.04
N ASN A 193 -13.86 14.92 51.99
CA ASN A 193 -14.25 13.99 53.04
C ASN A 193 -15.47 14.51 53.82
N ALA A 194 -16.63 13.88 53.64
CA ALA A 194 -17.68 13.74 54.66
C ALA A 194 -18.77 12.77 54.16
N GLU A 195 -19.06 11.74 54.96
CA GLU A 195 -20.31 10.94 54.97
C GLU A 195 -20.71 10.20 53.68
N VAL A 196 -20.45 8.89 53.68
CA VAL A 196 -20.55 7.95 52.53
C VAL A 196 -21.98 7.47 52.22
N ASP A 197 -23.04 7.97 52.88
CA ASP A 197 -24.33 7.24 52.87
C ASP A 197 -25.56 7.91 52.24
N GLN A 198 -25.51 9.11 51.62
CA GLN A 198 -26.75 9.74 51.12
C GLN A 198 -26.80 10.31 49.69
N ASP A 199 -25.70 10.36 48.92
CA ASP A 199 -25.71 10.96 47.57
C ASP A 199 -25.57 9.97 46.39
N LEU A 200 -25.96 8.70 46.57
CA LEU A 200 -26.02 7.68 45.50
C LEU A 200 -27.17 7.88 44.47
N SER A 201 -27.90 8.99 44.55
CA SER A 201 -29.17 9.20 43.84
C SER A 201 -29.12 10.08 42.58
N ARG A 202 -27.95 10.58 42.15
CA ARG A 202 -27.82 11.36 40.91
C ARG A 202 -26.90 10.71 39.88
N SER A 203 -27.52 10.04 38.91
CA SER A 203 -27.16 9.93 37.47
C SER A 203 -25.74 10.30 37.02
N GLY A 204 -24.68 9.83 37.69
CA GLY A 204 -23.33 9.79 37.13
C GLY A 204 -23.27 8.70 36.07
N VAL A 205 -22.65 8.98 34.93
CA VAL A 205 -22.34 7.97 33.91
C VAL A 205 -21.48 6.89 34.56
N ARG A 206 -22.06 5.70 34.78
CA ARG A 206 -21.37 4.53 35.34
C ARG A 206 -20.77 3.73 34.20
N ASP A 207 -19.49 3.43 34.29
CA ASP A 207 -18.82 2.53 33.35
C ASP A 207 -18.60 1.17 33.99
N TYR A 208 -18.74 0.12 33.20
CA TYR A 208 -18.51 -1.25 33.65
C TYR A 208 -17.19 -1.78 33.11
N GLN A 209 -16.41 -2.42 33.97
CA GLN A 209 -15.16 -3.06 33.59
C GLN A 209 -15.18 -4.55 33.92
N ALA A 210 -14.70 -5.38 33.00
CA ALA A 210 -14.52 -6.80 33.23
C ALA A 210 -13.35 -7.35 32.40
N SER A 211 -12.97 -8.60 32.68
CA SER A 211 -11.96 -9.32 31.91
C SER A 211 -12.46 -9.73 30.51
N SER A 212 -13.77 -9.76 30.29
CA SER A 212 -14.39 -10.08 29.01
C SER A 212 -15.45 -9.04 28.66
N PRO A 213 -15.41 -8.46 27.43
CA PRO A 213 -16.41 -7.49 26.99
C PRO A 213 -17.80 -8.12 26.81
N ASP A 214 -17.88 -9.44 26.59
CA ASP A 214 -19.13 -10.18 26.50
C ASP A 214 -19.92 -10.07 27.83
N GLU A 215 -19.25 -10.05 28.98
CA GLU A 215 -19.90 -9.84 30.30
C GLU A 215 -20.34 -8.40 30.52
N VAL A 216 -19.54 -7.44 30.06
CA VAL A 216 -19.89 -6.02 30.13
C VAL A 216 -21.17 -5.77 29.34
N ALA A 217 -21.29 -6.32 28.13
CA ALA A 217 -22.50 -6.20 27.31
C ALA A 217 -23.75 -6.80 27.98
N LEU A 218 -23.59 -7.94 28.68
CA LEU A 218 -24.66 -8.57 29.44
C LEU A 218 -25.15 -7.68 30.60
N VAL A 219 -24.23 -7.13 31.39
CA VAL A 219 -24.57 -6.28 32.56
C VAL A 219 -25.10 -4.91 32.13
N GLN A 220 -24.57 -4.34 31.06
CA GLN A 220 -25.12 -3.13 30.45
C GLN A 220 -26.57 -3.33 29.99
N TRP A 221 -26.87 -4.50 29.40
CA TRP A 221 -28.23 -4.84 29.02
C TRP A 221 -29.15 -5.02 30.24
N THR A 222 -28.69 -5.66 31.33
CA THR A 222 -29.53 -5.77 32.54
C THR A 222 -29.84 -4.40 33.16
N GLU A 223 -28.91 -3.45 33.09
CA GLU A 223 -29.18 -2.06 33.49
C GLU A 223 -30.25 -1.40 32.61
N GLN A 224 -30.24 -1.63 31.29
CA GLN A 224 -31.27 -1.13 30.37
C GLN A 224 -32.66 -1.71 30.67
N VAL A 225 -32.73 -2.99 31.08
CA VAL A 225 -33.96 -3.66 31.51
C VAL A 225 -34.46 -3.12 32.87
N GLY A 226 -33.58 -2.44 33.62
CA GLY A 226 -33.90 -1.75 34.89
C GLY A 226 -33.25 -2.37 36.13
N LEU A 227 -32.37 -3.36 35.98
CA LEU A 227 -31.59 -3.98 37.06
C LEU A 227 -30.11 -3.59 36.95
N ALA A 228 -29.73 -2.54 37.68
CA ALA A 228 -28.39 -1.94 37.59
C ALA A 228 -27.43 -2.48 38.66
N LEU A 229 -26.19 -2.75 38.29
CA LEU A 229 -25.13 -3.13 39.25
C LEU A 229 -24.52 -1.88 39.88
N ILE A 230 -24.63 -1.75 41.20
CA ILE A 230 -24.14 -0.59 41.95
C ILE A 230 -22.78 -0.87 42.59
N GLN A 231 -22.66 -2.00 43.28
CA GLN A 231 -21.45 -2.34 44.00
C GLN A 231 -21.17 -3.83 43.85
N ARG A 232 -19.89 -4.15 43.64
CA ARG A 232 -19.40 -5.52 43.65
C ARG A 232 -18.04 -5.57 44.32
N ASP A 233 -17.99 -6.28 45.42
CA ASP A 233 -16.77 -6.64 46.12
C ASP A 233 -16.52 -8.15 46.01
N LEU A 234 -15.46 -8.66 46.66
CA LEU A 234 -15.16 -10.10 46.70
C LEU A 234 -16.26 -10.92 47.39
N ASN A 235 -16.96 -10.32 48.37
CA ASN A 235 -17.90 -11.02 49.25
C ASN A 235 -19.35 -10.51 49.13
N ARG A 236 -19.60 -9.39 48.47
CA ARG A 236 -20.92 -8.74 48.41
C ARG A 236 -21.21 -8.17 47.03
N MET A 237 -22.48 -8.21 46.64
CA MET A 237 -22.97 -7.60 45.41
C MET A 237 -24.30 -6.90 45.70
N THR A 238 -24.43 -5.67 45.22
CA THR A 238 -25.64 -4.85 45.39
C THR A 238 -26.19 -4.46 44.02
N LEU A 239 -27.43 -4.85 43.75
CA LEU A 239 -28.18 -4.47 42.56
C LEU A 239 -29.26 -3.46 42.92
N ARG A 240 -29.56 -2.53 42.02
CA ARG A 240 -30.68 -1.60 42.13
C ARG A 240 -31.79 -2.03 41.17
N ALA A 241 -32.95 -2.29 41.72
CA ALA A 241 -34.14 -2.69 40.97
C ALA A 241 -34.88 -1.47 40.34
N PRO A 242 -35.83 -1.70 39.41
CA PRO A 242 -36.53 -0.62 38.70
C PRO A 242 -37.41 0.26 39.60
N ASP A 243 -37.80 -0.24 40.76
CA ASP A 243 -38.57 0.47 41.78
C ASP A 243 -37.70 1.32 42.72
N GLY A 244 -36.36 1.29 42.53
CA GLY A 244 -35.39 1.98 43.37
C GLY A 244 -34.96 1.20 44.61
N SER A 245 -35.48 -0.01 44.84
CA SER A 245 -35.04 -0.87 45.93
C SER A 245 -33.64 -1.46 45.66
N PHE A 246 -32.90 -1.75 46.73
CA PHE A 246 -31.59 -2.38 46.65
C PHE A 246 -31.69 -3.85 47.04
N MET A 247 -31.17 -4.73 46.18
CA MET A 247 -31.07 -6.17 46.44
C MET A 247 -29.64 -6.50 46.85
N HIS A 248 -29.48 -7.03 48.06
CA HIS A 248 -28.19 -7.39 48.63
C HIS A 248 -27.93 -8.90 48.53
N TYR A 249 -26.78 -9.24 47.94
CA TYR A 249 -26.32 -10.62 47.77
C TYR A 249 -24.95 -10.80 48.42
N SER A 250 -24.84 -11.85 49.23
CA SER A 250 -23.57 -12.33 49.77
C SER A 250 -22.95 -13.37 48.82
N ILE A 251 -21.73 -13.12 48.34
CA ILE A 251 -20.98 -14.03 47.47
C ILE A 251 -20.31 -15.10 48.33
N LEU A 252 -20.81 -16.33 48.24
CA LEU A 252 -20.29 -17.46 49.03
C LEU A 252 -19.07 -18.10 48.37
N GLN A 253 -19.14 -18.33 47.05
CA GLN A 253 -18.05 -18.92 46.28
C GLN A 253 -18.13 -18.50 44.82
N LEU A 254 -16.98 -18.14 44.25
CA LEU A 254 -16.82 -17.83 42.83
C LEU A 254 -16.00 -18.93 42.14
N PHE A 255 -16.45 -19.35 40.96
CA PHE A 255 -15.74 -20.24 40.04
C PHE A 255 -15.43 -19.47 38.75
N PRO A 256 -14.23 -18.90 38.62
CA PRO A 256 -13.90 -18.05 37.48
C PRO A 256 -13.87 -18.85 36.18
N PHE A 257 -14.11 -18.14 35.07
CA PHE A 257 -13.99 -18.72 33.75
C PHE A 257 -12.56 -19.19 33.46
N THR A 258 -12.41 -20.40 32.93
CA THR A 258 -11.14 -20.89 32.38
C THR A 258 -11.33 -21.37 30.93
N SER A 259 -10.25 -21.34 30.14
CA SER A 259 -10.33 -21.79 28.74
C SER A 259 -10.55 -23.30 28.61
N GLU A 260 -10.19 -24.07 29.64
CA GLU A 260 -10.41 -25.52 29.70
C GLU A 260 -11.85 -25.85 30.09
N SER A 261 -12.40 -25.15 31.11
CA SER A 261 -13.77 -25.41 31.58
C SER A 261 -14.84 -24.82 30.65
N LYS A 262 -14.51 -23.75 29.91
CA LYS A 262 -15.40 -22.95 29.04
C LYS A 262 -16.70 -22.49 29.73
N ARG A 263 -16.68 -22.34 31.06
CA ARG A 263 -17.83 -21.96 31.88
C ARG A 263 -17.40 -21.18 33.12
N MET A 264 -18.33 -20.42 33.68
CA MET A 264 -18.19 -19.61 34.89
C MET A 264 -19.37 -19.90 35.81
N GLY A 265 -19.13 -20.02 37.11
CA GLY A 265 -20.18 -20.22 38.09
C GLY A 265 -20.03 -19.36 39.34
N ILE A 266 -21.13 -19.12 40.04
CA ILE A 266 -21.15 -18.33 41.28
C ILE A 266 -22.23 -18.88 42.23
N ILE A 267 -21.90 -18.99 43.51
CA ILE A 267 -22.85 -19.31 44.59
C ILE A 267 -23.14 -18.04 45.35
N LEU A 268 -24.42 -17.68 45.42
CA LEU A 268 -24.90 -16.47 46.07
C LEU A 268 -25.93 -16.82 47.14
N LYS A 269 -25.93 -16.05 48.22
CA LYS A 269 -27.00 -16.03 49.21
C LYS A 269 -27.70 -14.69 49.17
N GLU A 270 -28.99 -14.68 48.89
CA GLU A 270 -29.81 -13.45 48.94
C GLU A 270 -30.10 -13.10 50.40
N GLU A 271 -29.86 -11.86 50.82
CA GLU A 271 -29.92 -11.49 52.25
C GLU A 271 -31.37 -11.42 52.76
N GLU A 272 -32.33 -11.00 51.93
CA GLU A 272 -33.74 -10.89 52.32
C GLU A 272 -34.43 -12.26 52.48
N THR A 273 -34.23 -13.16 51.52
CA THR A 273 -34.90 -14.47 51.48
C THR A 273 -34.06 -15.57 52.14
N SER A 274 -32.77 -15.32 52.38
CA SER A 274 -31.78 -16.33 52.79
C SER A 274 -31.67 -17.53 51.84
N GLU A 275 -32.15 -17.42 50.60
CA GLU A 275 -32.04 -18.47 49.58
C GLU A 275 -30.61 -18.56 49.03
N ILE A 276 -30.11 -19.78 48.85
CA ILE A 276 -28.79 -20.05 48.28
C ILE A 276 -28.96 -20.61 46.88
N VAL A 277 -28.45 -19.89 45.87
CA VAL A 277 -28.55 -20.27 44.47
C VAL A 277 -27.17 -20.35 43.84
N PHE A 278 -26.94 -21.44 43.11
CA PHE A 278 -25.79 -21.61 42.24
C PHE A 278 -26.18 -21.25 40.81
N TYR A 279 -25.52 -20.24 40.24
CA TYR A 279 -25.65 -19.86 38.84
C TYR A 279 -24.45 -20.36 38.04
N LEU A 280 -24.71 -20.82 36.81
CA LEU A 280 -23.71 -21.29 35.88
C LEU A 280 -23.99 -20.73 34.48
N LYS A 281 -22.97 -20.15 33.85
CA LYS A 281 -23.00 -19.62 32.49
C LYS A 281 -21.82 -20.17 31.70
N GLY A 282 -22.05 -20.69 30.50
CA GLY A 282 -20.98 -21.28 29.70
C GLY A 282 -21.33 -21.48 28.23
N ALA A 283 -20.36 -22.03 27.49
CA ALA A 283 -20.53 -22.40 26.10
C ALA A 283 -21.55 -23.56 25.95
N ASP A 284 -22.31 -23.53 24.85
CA ASP A 284 -23.29 -24.53 24.44
C ASP A 284 -22.82 -25.98 24.62
N MET A 285 -21.72 -26.39 23.99
CA MET A 285 -21.23 -27.78 24.00
C MET A 285 -20.98 -28.34 25.42
N VAL A 286 -20.61 -27.48 26.36
CA VAL A 286 -20.34 -27.89 27.75
C VAL A 286 -21.64 -27.91 28.55
N MET A 287 -22.48 -26.89 28.35
CA MET A 287 -23.70 -26.70 29.12
C MET A 287 -24.79 -27.72 28.73
N SER A 288 -24.90 -28.13 27.46
CA SER A 288 -25.90 -29.13 27.03
C SER A 288 -25.80 -30.46 27.79
N SER A 289 -24.60 -30.84 28.27
CA SER A 289 -24.40 -32.06 29.08
C SER A 289 -24.70 -31.89 30.58
N LYS A 290 -24.87 -30.65 31.06
CA LYS A 290 -25.01 -30.29 32.48
C LYS A 290 -26.43 -29.85 32.84
N VAL A 291 -27.17 -29.36 31.85
CA VAL A 291 -28.58 -28.95 31.99
C VAL A 291 -29.51 -30.13 31.80
N GLN A 292 -30.72 -30.02 32.35
CA GLN A 292 -31.80 -30.96 32.08
C GLN A 292 -32.15 -30.96 30.58
N TYR A 293 -32.49 -32.13 30.04
CA TYR A 293 -32.84 -32.29 28.63
C TYR A 293 -33.98 -31.36 28.23
N SER A 294 -33.80 -30.67 27.11
CA SER A 294 -34.75 -29.70 26.57
C SER A 294 -34.75 -29.77 25.04
N GLU A 295 -35.92 -30.00 24.44
CA GLU A 295 -36.05 -30.23 22.99
C GLU A 295 -35.63 -29.02 22.15
N TRP A 296 -35.86 -27.79 22.64
CA TRP A 296 -35.59 -26.56 21.88
C TRP A 296 -34.14 -26.05 21.96
N LEU A 297 -33.33 -26.56 22.90
CA LEU A 297 -32.03 -25.95 23.22
C LEU A 297 -31.07 -26.01 22.02
N ASP A 298 -30.88 -27.20 21.45
CA ASP A 298 -29.92 -27.42 20.38
C ASP A 298 -30.36 -26.72 19.08
N GLU A 299 -31.66 -26.74 18.76
CA GLU A 299 -32.20 -26.05 17.58
C GLU A 299 -31.96 -24.54 17.63
N GLU A 300 -32.18 -23.91 18.79
CA GLU A 300 -32.01 -22.46 18.91
C GLU A 300 -30.56 -22.02 19.01
N ILE A 301 -29.69 -22.83 19.62
CA ILE A 301 -28.25 -22.61 19.57
C ILE A 301 -27.77 -22.57 18.11
N GLU A 302 -28.22 -23.52 17.28
CA GLU A 302 -27.88 -23.52 15.86
C GLU A 302 -28.44 -22.30 15.11
N ASN A 303 -29.69 -21.89 15.38
CA ASN A 303 -30.29 -20.71 14.77
C ASN A 303 -29.47 -19.45 15.09
N MET A 304 -29.10 -19.24 16.35
CA MET A 304 -28.28 -18.10 16.78
C MET A 304 -26.86 -18.17 16.18
N ALA A 305 -26.26 -19.36 16.10
CA ALA A 305 -24.96 -19.56 15.48
C ALA A 305 -24.99 -19.30 13.95
N ARG A 306 -26.11 -19.59 13.27
CA ARG A 306 -26.31 -19.26 11.84
C ARG A 306 -26.42 -17.75 11.61
N GLU A 307 -26.92 -17.00 12.59
CA GLU A 307 -26.91 -15.54 12.57
C GLU A 307 -25.54 -14.93 12.92
N GLY A 308 -24.61 -15.75 13.41
CA GLY A 308 -23.27 -15.33 13.81
C GLY A 308 -23.19 -14.73 15.21
N LEU A 309 -24.19 -15.01 16.06
CA LEU A 309 -24.19 -14.62 17.46
C LEU A 309 -23.37 -15.61 18.28
N ARG A 310 -22.64 -15.11 19.29
CA ARG A 310 -22.02 -15.95 20.30
C ARG A 310 -23.09 -16.38 21.31
N THR A 311 -23.30 -17.69 21.40
CA THR A 311 -24.28 -18.30 22.29
C THR A 311 -23.67 -18.58 23.66
N LEU A 312 -24.35 -18.15 24.73
CA LEU A 312 -24.05 -18.59 26.10
C LEU A 312 -25.32 -19.14 26.73
N VAL A 313 -25.21 -20.33 27.31
CA VAL A 313 -26.29 -21.00 28.02
C VAL A 313 -26.18 -20.67 29.50
N VAL A 314 -27.29 -20.23 30.10
CA VAL A 314 -27.39 -19.86 31.51
C VAL A 314 -28.31 -20.84 32.23
N ALA A 315 -27.84 -21.38 33.33
CA ALA A 315 -28.56 -22.33 34.15
C ALA A 315 -28.40 -22.00 35.64
N ARG A 316 -29.35 -22.48 36.45
CA ARG A 316 -29.28 -22.35 37.91
C ARG A 316 -29.53 -23.67 38.63
N LYS A 317 -29.19 -23.70 39.91
CA LYS A 317 -29.55 -24.74 40.85
C LYS A 317 -29.73 -24.17 42.24
N VAL A 318 -30.93 -24.33 42.79
CA VAL A 318 -31.23 -23.94 44.17
C VAL A 318 -30.63 -24.96 45.13
N LEU A 319 -29.90 -24.48 46.14
CA LEU A 319 -29.21 -25.31 47.12
C LEU A 319 -29.87 -25.16 48.49
N THR A 320 -30.14 -26.28 49.15
CA THR A 320 -30.50 -26.26 50.57
C THR A 320 -29.27 -25.95 51.42
N PRO A 321 -29.42 -25.33 52.60
CA PRO A 321 -28.29 -25.03 53.50
C PRO A 321 -27.43 -26.27 53.80
N GLU A 322 -28.06 -27.42 53.99
CA GLU A 322 -27.39 -28.71 54.25
C GLU A 322 -26.50 -29.15 53.07
N LYS A 323 -27.01 -29.03 51.83
CA LYS A 323 -26.25 -29.37 50.61
C LYS A 323 -25.09 -28.41 50.40
N TYR A 324 -25.29 -27.13 50.70
CA TYR A 324 -24.22 -26.14 50.64
C TYR A 324 -23.12 -26.45 51.67
N ASP A 325 -23.47 -26.78 52.91
CA ASP A 325 -22.51 -27.14 53.95
C ASP A 325 -21.71 -28.40 53.60
N GLU A 326 -22.38 -29.41 53.01
CA GLU A 326 -21.70 -30.60 52.48
C GLU A 326 -20.71 -30.25 51.38
N PHE A 327 -21.14 -29.43 50.41
CA PHE A 327 -20.28 -28.93 49.35
C PHE A 327 -19.07 -28.17 49.92
N ALA A 328 -19.30 -27.22 50.82
CA ALA A 328 -18.27 -26.38 51.42
C ALA A 328 -17.21 -27.21 52.15
N LYS A 329 -17.63 -28.24 52.92
CA LYS A 329 -16.72 -29.16 53.60
C LYS A 329 -15.85 -29.96 52.61
N ARG A 330 -16.46 -30.58 51.59
CA ARG A 330 -15.73 -31.38 50.58
C ARG A 330 -14.81 -30.51 49.72
N TYR A 331 -15.27 -29.32 49.34
CA TYR A 331 -14.50 -28.37 48.55
C TYR A 331 -13.30 -27.82 49.32
N HIS A 332 -13.47 -27.50 50.61
CA HIS A 332 -12.37 -27.10 51.47
C HIS A 332 -11.35 -28.25 51.64
N GLY A 333 -11.82 -29.48 51.85
CA GLY A 333 -10.97 -30.67 51.90
C GLY A 333 -10.17 -30.92 50.60
N ALA A 334 -10.79 -30.68 49.44
CA ALA A 334 -10.11 -30.77 48.15
C ALA A 334 -9.04 -29.69 47.97
N LYS A 335 -9.33 -28.44 48.38
CA LYS A 335 -8.39 -27.31 48.32
C LYS A 335 -7.16 -27.47 49.22
N LEU A 336 -7.33 -28.09 50.39
CA LEU A 336 -6.24 -28.39 51.32
C LEU A 336 -5.32 -29.51 50.84
N SER A 337 -5.70 -30.24 49.79
CA SER A 337 -4.91 -31.36 49.32
C SER A 337 -3.66 -30.93 48.56
N THR A 338 -2.55 -31.62 48.82
CA THR A 338 -1.25 -31.38 48.17
C THR A 338 -1.08 -32.17 46.87
N THR A 339 -1.75 -33.32 46.72
CA THR A 339 -1.67 -34.16 45.52
C THR A 339 -2.91 -33.98 44.65
N GLU A 340 -2.70 -33.74 43.34
CA GLU A 340 -3.79 -33.59 42.34
C GLU A 340 -4.92 -32.64 42.78
N ARG A 341 -4.55 -31.53 43.43
CA ARG A 341 -5.50 -30.56 43.99
C ARG A 341 -6.56 -30.11 42.99
N GLN A 342 -6.14 -29.82 41.76
CA GLN A 342 -7.04 -29.29 40.72
C GLN A 342 -8.10 -30.32 40.31
N ALA A 343 -7.69 -31.55 40.00
CA ALA A 343 -8.61 -32.62 39.60
C ALA A 343 -9.63 -32.95 40.70
N ARG A 344 -9.22 -32.95 41.97
CA ARG A 344 -10.15 -33.16 43.10
C ARG A 344 -11.14 -32.03 43.27
N VAL A 345 -10.70 -30.79 43.11
CA VAL A 345 -11.58 -29.61 43.15
C VAL A 345 -12.62 -29.71 42.03
N ASP A 346 -12.18 -30.02 40.82
CA ASP A 346 -13.06 -30.14 39.65
C ASP A 346 -14.07 -31.28 39.84
N ALA A 347 -13.66 -32.43 40.40
CA ALA A 347 -14.56 -33.55 40.69
C ALA A 347 -15.65 -33.21 41.72
N VAL A 348 -15.34 -32.39 42.74
CA VAL A 348 -16.35 -31.94 43.72
C VAL A 348 -17.34 -30.98 43.09
N ILE A 349 -16.87 -30.05 42.25
CA ILE A 349 -17.71 -29.08 41.53
C ILE A 349 -18.65 -29.83 40.57
N GLU A 350 -18.10 -30.70 39.72
CA GLU A 350 -18.88 -31.46 38.74
C GLU A 350 -19.83 -32.46 39.38
N GLY A 351 -19.44 -33.08 40.50
CA GLY A 351 -20.24 -34.10 41.17
C GLY A 351 -21.46 -33.54 41.90
N LEU A 352 -21.32 -32.40 42.58
CA LEU A 352 -22.36 -31.86 43.48
C LEU A 352 -23.14 -30.68 42.88
N LEU A 353 -22.46 -29.79 42.16
CA LEU A 353 -23.07 -28.57 41.65
C LEU A 353 -23.57 -28.77 40.23
N GLU A 354 -22.73 -29.20 39.30
CA GLU A 354 -22.98 -29.11 37.85
C GLU A 354 -23.75 -30.29 37.22
N LYS A 355 -24.59 -30.98 37.99
CA LYS A 355 -25.50 -32.02 37.49
C LYS A 355 -26.95 -31.59 37.59
N ASP A 356 -27.73 -31.94 36.57
CA ASP A 356 -29.18 -31.73 36.48
C ASP A 356 -29.62 -30.29 36.71
N MET A 357 -28.85 -29.33 36.16
CA MET A 357 -29.10 -27.90 36.30
C MET A 357 -30.39 -27.49 35.59
N GLU A 358 -31.13 -26.55 36.18
CA GLU A 358 -32.31 -25.96 35.54
C GLU A 358 -31.87 -24.97 34.45
N LEU A 359 -32.26 -25.22 33.20
CA LEU A 359 -32.01 -24.32 32.08
C LEU A 359 -32.91 -23.07 32.20
N LEU A 360 -32.30 -21.89 32.31
CA LEU A 360 -33.02 -20.62 32.36
C LEU A 360 -33.18 -20.03 30.97
N CYS A 361 -32.06 -19.75 30.31
CA CYS A 361 -32.06 -19.06 29.03
C CYS A 361 -30.80 -19.32 28.20
N VAL A 362 -30.91 -18.99 26.91
CA VAL A 362 -29.79 -18.88 25.97
C VAL A 362 -29.67 -17.41 25.58
N THR A 363 -28.44 -16.91 25.63
CA THR A 363 -28.12 -15.52 25.29
C THR A 363 -27.31 -15.47 24.01
N GLY A 364 -27.58 -14.48 23.16
CA GLY A 364 -26.88 -14.22 21.92
C GLY A 364 -26.20 -12.86 21.95
N VAL A 365 -24.86 -12.85 21.95
CA VAL A 365 -24.03 -11.63 21.92
C VAL A 365 -23.38 -11.48 20.56
N GLU A 366 -23.52 -10.31 19.93
CA GLU A 366 -22.89 -9.99 18.66
C GLU A 366 -21.59 -9.21 18.90
N ASP A 367 -20.50 -9.63 18.23
CA ASP A 367 -19.28 -8.83 18.07
C ASP A 367 -19.50 -7.92 16.86
N LYS A 368 -19.85 -6.66 17.14
CA LYS A 368 -20.38 -5.72 16.15
C LYS A 368 -19.35 -5.46 15.04
N LEU A 369 -19.78 -5.66 13.79
CA LEU A 369 -18.98 -5.32 12.61
C LEU A 369 -18.83 -3.81 12.43
N GLN A 370 -17.75 -3.39 11.77
CA GLN A 370 -17.65 -2.02 11.26
C GLN A 370 -18.74 -1.73 10.21
N GLU A 371 -18.97 -0.45 9.98
CA GLU A 371 -19.96 0.01 9.02
C GLU A 371 -19.65 -0.51 7.60
N ASN A 372 -20.69 -0.99 6.91
CA ASN A 372 -20.63 -1.44 5.52
C ASN A 372 -19.61 -2.55 5.20
N VAL A 373 -19.12 -3.30 6.20
CA VAL A 373 -18.18 -4.42 5.99
C VAL A 373 -18.76 -5.48 5.04
N LYS A 374 -20.02 -5.87 5.24
CA LYS A 374 -20.70 -6.91 4.42
C LYS A 374 -20.73 -6.52 2.94
N LEU A 375 -21.24 -5.32 2.65
CA LEU A 375 -21.29 -4.75 1.31
C LEU A 375 -19.90 -4.68 0.67
N THR A 376 -18.90 -4.25 1.45
CA THR A 376 -17.52 -4.11 0.96
C THR A 376 -16.90 -5.46 0.61
N LEU A 377 -17.12 -6.49 1.42
CA LEU A 377 -16.63 -7.84 1.14
C LEU A 377 -17.29 -8.43 -0.11
N GLU A 378 -18.59 -8.24 -0.29
CA GLU A 378 -19.32 -8.64 -1.50
C GLU A 378 -18.78 -7.92 -2.74
N LEU A 379 -18.57 -6.60 -2.66
CA LEU A 379 -17.98 -5.80 -3.74
C LEU A 379 -16.58 -6.32 -4.14
N LEU A 380 -15.73 -6.62 -3.17
CA LEU A 380 -14.39 -7.16 -3.42
C LEU A 380 -14.43 -8.56 -4.04
N ASN A 381 -15.34 -9.42 -3.58
CA ASN A 381 -15.52 -10.76 -4.15
C ASN A 381 -15.98 -10.68 -5.61
N ASN A 382 -16.95 -9.80 -5.91
CA ASN A 382 -17.42 -9.55 -7.29
C ASN A 382 -16.33 -8.94 -8.18
N ALA A 383 -15.42 -8.14 -7.60
CA ALA A 383 -14.23 -7.64 -8.28
C ALA A 383 -13.18 -8.72 -8.59
N GLY A 384 -13.34 -9.93 -8.05
CA GLY A 384 -12.43 -11.05 -8.22
C GLY A 384 -11.23 -11.04 -7.25
N VAL A 385 -11.34 -10.30 -6.14
CA VAL A 385 -10.35 -10.29 -5.05
C VAL A 385 -10.73 -11.38 -4.04
N LYS A 386 -9.83 -12.34 -3.81
CA LYS A 386 -10.04 -13.38 -2.79
C LYS A 386 -9.68 -12.85 -1.40
N VAL A 387 -10.62 -12.88 -0.46
CA VAL A 387 -10.41 -12.37 0.89
C VAL A 387 -10.15 -13.52 1.86
N TRP A 388 -9.05 -13.44 2.61
CA TRP A 388 -8.66 -14.42 3.64
C TRP A 388 -8.61 -13.73 5.00
N MET A 389 -9.18 -14.37 6.02
CA MET A 389 -9.16 -13.85 7.39
C MET A 389 -8.05 -14.53 8.19
N LEU A 390 -7.10 -13.75 8.72
CA LEU A 390 -6.01 -14.24 9.56
C LEU A 390 -6.12 -13.63 10.95
N THR A 391 -6.52 -14.41 11.95
CA THR A 391 -6.81 -13.89 13.29
C THR A 391 -6.10 -14.67 14.39
N GLY A 392 -5.78 -13.97 15.48
CA GLY A 392 -5.31 -14.57 16.74
C GLY A 392 -6.42 -15.19 17.59
N ASP A 393 -7.68 -14.99 17.19
CA ASP A 393 -8.85 -15.45 17.93
C ASP A 393 -9.08 -16.96 17.86
N LYS A 394 -10.00 -17.41 18.73
CA LYS A 394 -10.48 -18.79 18.77
C LYS A 394 -11.24 -19.14 17.49
N LEU A 395 -11.28 -20.42 17.19
CA LEU A 395 -11.90 -20.96 15.98
C LEU A 395 -13.39 -20.64 15.92
N GLU A 396 -14.08 -20.79 17.06
CA GLU A 396 -15.52 -20.57 17.17
C GLU A 396 -15.88 -19.10 16.88
N THR A 397 -15.14 -18.17 17.47
CA THR A 397 -15.29 -16.73 17.26
C THR A 397 -15.01 -16.32 15.80
N ALA A 398 -13.91 -16.82 15.23
CA ALA A 398 -13.53 -16.50 13.85
C ALA A 398 -14.57 -17.04 12.85
N ALA A 399 -15.10 -18.24 13.08
CA ALA A 399 -16.16 -18.82 12.26
C ALA A 399 -17.47 -18.01 12.35
N CYS A 400 -17.83 -17.52 13.53
CA CYS A 400 -19.00 -16.65 13.70
C CYS A 400 -18.84 -15.35 12.90
N ILE A 401 -17.68 -14.69 12.97
CA ILE A 401 -17.43 -13.47 12.19
C ILE A 401 -17.38 -13.75 10.69
N ALA A 402 -16.80 -14.87 10.26
CA ALA A 402 -16.78 -15.24 8.84
C ALA A 402 -18.20 -15.37 8.25
N LYS A 403 -19.16 -15.91 9.03
CA LYS A 403 -20.57 -15.95 8.66
C LYS A 403 -21.26 -14.59 8.76
N SER A 404 -21.10 -13.87 9.88
CA SER A 404 -21.81 -12.61 10.12
C SER A 404 -21.38 -11.51 9.15
N SER A 405 -20.09 -11.48 8.77
CA SER A 405 -19.52 -10.56 7.78
C SER A 405 -19.83 -10.92 6.33
N CYS A 406 -20.44 -12.08 6.08
CA CYS A 406 -20.65 -12.63 4.73
C CYS A 406 -19.35 -12.82 3.93
N LEU A 407 -18.21 -12.99 4.62
CA LEU A 407 -16.97 -13.49 4.01
C LEU A 407 -17.18 -14.89 3.42
N VAL A 408 -17.99 -15.69 4.12
CA VAL A 408 -18.52 -16.97 3.63
C VAL A 408 -20.01 -16.80 3.43
N SER A 409 -20.51 -17.17 2.26
CA SER A 409 -21.95 -17.06 1.97
C SER A 409 -22.74 -17.99 2.88
N ARG A 410 -24.00 -17.64 3.21
CA ARG A 410 -24.86 -18.47 4.06
C ARG A 410 -25.13 -19.87 3.50
N LYS A 411 -24.98 -20.06 2.18
CA LYS A 411 -25.13 -21.34 1.48
C LYS A 411 -23.85 -22.16 1.42
N GLU A 412 -22.70 -21.55 1.68
CA GLU A 412 -21.40 -22.23 1.62
C GLU A 412 -21.13 -22.97 2.93
N GLU A 413 -20.71 -24.22 2.82
CA GLU A 413 -20.35 -25.02 3.99
C GLU A 413 -18.96 -24.62 4.50
N LEU A 414 -18.82 -24.47 5.82
CA LEU A 414 -17.53 -24.33 6.48
C LEU A 414 -16.92 -25.70 6.73
N HIS A 415 -15.74 -25.95 6.17
CA HIS A 415 -14.96 -27.12 6.53
C HIS A 415 -13.98 -26.77 7.65
N PHE A 416 -14.24 -27.33 8.84
CA PHE A 416 -13.34 -27.25 9.98
C PHE A 416 -12.22 -28.28 9.82
N PHE A 417 -10.99 -27.79 9.66
CA PHE A 417 -9.81 -28.64 9.61
C PHE A 417 -9.47 -29.11 11.02
N PRO A 418 -9.45 -30.43 11.28
CA PRO A 418 -9.21 -30.96 12.61
C PRO A 418 -7.77 -30.66 13.06
N LYS A 419 -7.54 -30.73 14.38
CA LYS A 419 -6.21 -30.51 14.93
C LYS A 419 -5.29 -31.67 14.51
N VAL A 420 -4.28 -31.36 13.68
CA VAL A 420 -3.26 -32.34 13.27
C VAL A 420 -1.95 -32.07 14.00
N SER A 421 -1.27 -33.13 14.41
CA SER A 421 0.06 -33.03 15.04
C SER A 421 1.13 -33.79 14.25
N ASN A 422 0.72 -34.80 13.47
CA ASN A 422 1.62 -35.68 12.74
C ASN A 422 1.47 -35.52 11.22
N ARG A 423 2.55 -35.85 10.49
CA ARG A 423 2.56 -35.87 9.02
C ARG A 423 1.50 -36.79 8.42
N THR A 424 1.26 -37.96 9.01
CA THR A 424 0.29 -38.94 8.49
C THR A 424 -1.15 -38.44 8.61
N GLU A 425 -1.49 -37.83 9.76
CA GLU A 425 -2.80 -37.20 9.98
C GLU A 425 -3.03 -36.05 8.98
N ALA A 426 -2.04 -35.18 8.80
CA ALA A 426 -2.11 -34.09 7.84
C ALA A 426 -2.37 -34.61 6.41
N HIS A 427 -1.74 -35.71 6.01
CA HIS A 427 -1.94 -36.32 4.69
C HIS A 427 -3.36 -36.88 4.50
N LEU A 428 -3.87 -37.61 5.49
CA LEU A 428 -5.21 -38.20 5.45
C LEU A 428 -6.28 -37.10 5.34
N GLU A 429 -6.14 -36.04 6.13
CA GLU A 429 -7.09 -34.92 6.14
C GLU A 429 -7.01 -34.07 4.87
N LEU A 430 -5.81 -33.80 4.32
CA LEU A 430 -5.68 -33.12 3.03
C LEU A 430 -6.33 -33.92 1.89
N ASN A 431 -6.19 -35.25 1.89
CA ASN A 431 -6.84 -36.12 0.91
C ASN A 431 -8.36 -36.16 1.08
N ALA A 432 -8.86 -36.14 2.31
CA ALA A 432 -10.28 -36.04 2.59
C ALA A 432 -10.83 -34.69 2.11
N PHE A 433 -10.12 -33.60 2.38
CA PHE A 433 -10.48 -32.25 1.97
C PHE A 433 -10.51 -32.08 0.45
N ARG A 434 -9.59 -32.72 -0.27
CA ARG A 434 -9.55 -32.69 -1.75
C ARG A 434 -10.84 -33.17 -2.42
N ARG A 435 -11.62 -34.02 -1.74
CA ARG A 435 -12.91 -34.52 -2.26
C ARG A 435 -14.05 -33.53 -2.06
N LYS A 436 -13.88 -32.52 -1.20
CA LYS A 436 -14.87 -31.48 -0.97
C LYS A 436 -14.68 -30.37 -2.00
N SER A 437 -15.78 -29.93 -2.62
CA SER A 437 -15.78 -28.80 -3.55
C SER A 437 -16.61 -27.65 -2.98
N ASN A 438 -16.21 -26.42 -3.29
CA ASN A 438 -16.96 -25.21 -2.95
C ASN A 438 -17.27 -25.01 -1.44
N CYS A 439 -16.29 -25.31 -0.59
CA CYS A 439 -16.37 -25.07 0.86
C CYS A 439 -15.28 -24.09 1.31
N ALA A 440 -15.59 -23.28 2.32
CA ALA A 440 -14.62 -22.37 2.93
C ALA A 440 -13.82 -23.11 4.01
N LEU A 441 -12.50 -22.89 4.03
CA LEU A 441 -11.59 -23.61 4.93
C LEU A 441 -11.39 -22.84 6.23
N VAL A 442 -11.59 -23.50 7.37
CA VAL A 442 -11.26 -22.98 8.70
C VAL A 442 -10.17 -23.86 9.31
N ILE A 443 -8.97 -23.31 9.52
CA ILE A 443 -7.81 -24.06 10.02
C ILE A 443 -7.11 -23.31 11.16
N THR A 444 -6.57 -24.05 12.12
CA THR A 444 -5.78 -23.45 13.22
C THR A 444 -4.32 -23.25 12.79
N GLY A 445 -3.66 -22.21 13.28
CA GLY A 445 -2.27 -21.88 12.93
C GLY A 445 -1.29 -23.03 13.18
N SER A 446 -1.46 -23.78 14.28
CA SER A 446 -0.62 -24.96 14.57
C SER A 446 -0.82 -26.10 13.58
N SER A 447 -2.06 -26.35 13.15
CA SER A 447 -2.37 -27.37 12.13
C SER A 447 -1.85 -26.96 10.76
N LEU A 448 -2.02 -25.68 10.41
CA LEU A 448 -1.50 -25.11 9.17
C LEU A 448 0.03 -25.23 9.10
N GLU A 449 0.73 -24.99 10.21
CA GLU A 449 2.19 -25.11 10.27
C GLU A 449 2.66 -26.55 9.98
N VAL A 450 2.02 -27.56 10.58
CA VAL A 450 2.33 -28.98 10.32
C VAL A 450 2.08 -29.34 8.84
N CYS A 451 0.96 -28.87 8.28
CA CYS A 451 0.63 -29.05 6.87
C CYS A 451 1.65 -28.38 5.94
N LEU A 452 2.07 -27.14 6.25
CA LEU A 452 3.05 -26.40 5.46
C LEU A 452 4.46 -27.01 5.55
N GLN A 453 4.85 -27.56 6.69
CA GLN A 453 6.15 -28.24 6.84
C GLN A 453 6.20 -29.56 6.05
N SER A 454 5.10 -30.31 6.02
CA SER A 454 5.07 -31.65 5.41
C SER A 454 4.63 -31.66 3.94
N TYR A 455 3.66 -30.80 3.58
CA TYR A 455 2.95 -30.79 2.29
C TYR A 455 2.66 -29.36 1.81
N LYS A 456 3.69 -28.49 1.76
CA LYS A 456 3.58 -27.06 1.39
C LYS A 456 2.75 -26.83 0.13
N SER A 457 3.11 -27.47 -0.99
CA SER A 457 2.48 -27.23 -2.29
C SER A 457 1.01 -27.69 -2.34
N GLU A 458 0.71 -28.89 -1.83
CA GLU A 458 -0.65 -29.45 -1.82
C GLU A 458 -1.58 -28.62 -0.93
N THR A 459 -1.10 -28.22 0.25
CA THR A 459 -1.85 -27.38 1.19
C THR A 459 -2.20 -26.03 0.55
N LEU A 460 -1.24 -25.39 -0.13
CA LEU A 460 -1.46 -24.10 -0.78
C LEU A 460 -2.39 -24.21 -1.99
N GLU A 461 -2.28 -25.27 -2.78
CA GLU A 461 -3.16 -25.50 -3.93
C GLU A 461 -4.63 -25.65 -3.47
N LEU A 462 -4.88 -26.49 -2.46
CA LEU A 462 -6.22 -26.69 -1.90
C LEU A 462 -6.76 -25.41 -1.23
N ALA A 463 -5.95 -24.73 -0.42
CA ALA A 463 -6.37 -23.50 0.23
C ALA A 463 -6.66 -22.37 -0.79
N CYS A 464 -5.83 -22.23 -1.83
CA CYS A 464 -6.04 -21.23 -2.89
C CYS A 464 -7.23 -21.55 -3.80
N ALA A 465 -7.68 -22.81 -3.88
CA ALA A 465 -8.87 -23.19 -4.61
C ALA A 465 -10.16 -22.77 -3.88
N CYS A 466 -10.12 -22.66 -2.54
CA CYS A 466 -11.28 -22.28 -1.73
C CYS A 466 -11.80 -20.87 -2.09
N PRO A 467 -13.12 -20.62 -1.89
CA PRO A 467 -13.71 -19.29 -2.01
C PRO A 467 -13.16 -18.34 -0.93
N ALA A 468 -13.12 -18.79 0.32
CA ALA A 468 -12.56 -18.08 1.46
C ALA A 468 -11.78 -19.03 2.38
N VAL A 469 -10.80 -18.48 3.10
CA VAL A 469 -9.99 -19.20 4.09
C VAL A 469 -9.92 -18.36 5.37
N VAL A 470 -10.12 -19.03 6.51
CA VAL A 470 -10.04 -18.46 7.84
C VAL A 470 -8.96 -19.21 8.60
N VAL A 471 -7.88 -18.51 8.99
CA VAL A 471 -6.82 -19.07 9.82
C VAL A 471 -6.90 -18.49 11.22
N CYS A 472 -7.13 -19.37 12.19
CA CYS A 472 -7.38 -19.01 13.59
C CYS A 472 -6.13 -19.23 14.45
N ARG A 473 -6.02 -18.56 15.59
CA ARG A 473 -4.86 -18.67 16.52
C ARG A 473 -3.50 -18.41 15.85
N CYS A 474 -3.45 -17.50 14.88
CA CYS A 474 -2.20 -17.14 14.20
C CYS A 474 -1.30 -16.29 15.10
N SER A 475 0.00 -16.59 15.12
CA SER A 475 1.00 -15.63 15.60
C SER A 475 1.25 -14.51 14.56
N PRO A 476 1.75 -13.33 14.96
CA PRO A 476 2.13 -12.26 14.02
C PRO A 476 3.10 -12.74 12.92
N THR A 477 4.05 -13.61 13.27
CA THR A 477 5.02 -14.15 12.32
C THR A 477 4.38 -15.13 11.34
N GLN A 478 3.47 -15.99 11.82
CA GLN A 478 2.70 -16.88 10.96
C GLN A 478 1.82 -16.11 9.97
N LYS A 479 1.20 -15.00 10.39
CA LYS A 479 0.41 -14.15 9.47
C LYS A 479 1.27 -13.65 8.30
N ALA A 480 2.47 -13.16 8.58
CA ALA A 480 3.42 -12.71 7.54
C ALA A 480 3.85 -13.87 6.62
N GLN A 481 4.14 -15.04 7.18
CA GLN A 481 4.50 -16.23 6.40
C GLN A 481 3.39 -16.64 5.42
N VAL A 482 2.11 -16.62 5.85
CA VAL A 482 0.98 -16.93 4.97
C VAL A 482 0.92 -15.96 3.78
N VAL A 483 1.14 -14.66 4.00
CA VAL A 483 1.19 -13.66 2.92
C VAL A 483 2.29 -13.98 1.92
N GLU A 484 3.49 -14.32 2.40
CA GLU A 484 4.64 -14.64 1.56
C GLU A 484 4.41 -15.92 0.75
N LEU A 485 3.84 -16.96 1.37
CA LEU A 485 3.52 -18.23 0.73
C LEU A 485 2.51 -18.06 -0.41
N ILE A 486 1.46 -17.26 -0.22
CA ILE A 486 0.48 -16.95 -1.27
C ILE A 486 1.15 -16.22 -2.42
N ARG A 487 2.02 -15.25 -2.12
CA ARG A 487 2.75 -14.48 -3.14
C ARG A 487 3.69 -15.37 -3.97
N GLU A 488 4.44 -16.25 -3.30
CA GLU A 488 5.35 -17.21 -3.94
C GLU A 488 4.60 -18.21 -4.84
N HIS A 489 3.55 -18.82 -4.31
CA HIS A 489 2.83 -19.90 -4.99
C HIS A 489 1.94 -19.40 -6.12
N THR A 490 1.18 -18.33 -5.90
CA THR A 490 0.20 -17.84 -6.90
C THR A 490 0.78 -16.83 -7.87
N ARG A 491 1.92 -16.19 -7.53
CA ARG A 491 2.49 -15.03 -8.22
C ARG A 491 1.51 -13.86 -8.40
N LYS A 492 0.38 -13.87 -7.68
CA LYS A 492 -0.57 -12.77 -7.63
C LYS A 492 -0.17 -11.77 -6.54
N ARG A 493 -0.66 -10.55 -6.69
CA ARG A 493 -0.35 -9.45 -5.79
C ARG A 493 -1.26 -9.52 -4.56
N THR A 494 -0.66 -9.38 -3.40
CA THR A 494 -1.32 -9.52 -2.09
C THR A 494 -1.43 -8.16 -1.41
N ALA A 495 -2.60 -7.85 -0.87
CA ALA A 495 -2.79 -6.74 0.06
C ALA A 495 -3.05 -7.30 1.46
N ALA A 496 -2.57 -6.62 2.50
CA ALA A 496 -2.90 -6.96 3.88
C ALA A 496 -3.47 -5.75 4.62
N ILE A 497 -4.52 -5.97 5.41
CA ILE A 497 -5.19 -4.95 6.22
C ILE A 497 -5.28 -5.35 7.70
N GLY A 498 -4.95 -4.40 8.58
CA GLY A 498 -4.99 -4.59 10.04
C GLY A 498 -4.94 -3.25 10.79
N ASP A 499 -5.29 -3.24 12.07
CA ASP A 499 -5.29 -2.05 12.94
C ASP A 499 -4.24 -2.13 14.06
N GLY A 500 -3.91 -3.34 14.51
CA GLY A 500 -3.07 -3.60 15.67
C GLY A 500 -1.58 -3.80 15.38
N GLY A 501 -0.75 -3.63 16.41
CA GLY A 501 0.69 -3.90 16.34
C GLY A 501 1.03 -5.35 15.92
N ASN A 502 0.12 -6.29 16.13
CA ASN A 502 0.27 -7.69 15.74
C ASN A 502 0.17 -7.92 14.23
N ASP A 503 -0.35 -6.96 13.48
CA ASP A 503 -0.58 -7.07 12.03
C ASP A 503 0.51 -6.36 11.22
N VAL A 504 1.40 -5.63 11.88
CA VAL A 504 2.50 -4.88 11.24
C VAL A 504 3.36 -5.80 10.37
N SER A 505 3.71 -6.98 10.85
CA SER A 505 4.49 -7.97 10.10
C SER A 505 3.77 -8.43 8.82
N MET A 506 2.46 -8.68 8.90
CA MET A 506 1.60 -9.07 7.78
C MET A 506 1.48 -7.94 6.75
N ILE A 507 1.26 -6.71 7.21
CA ILE A 507 1.16 -5.48 6.40
C ILE A 507 2.47 -5.21 5.65
N GLN A 508 3.62 -5.41 6.30
CA GLN A 508 4.93 -5.20 5.68
C GLN A 508 5.29 -6.32 4.68
N ALA A 509 4.90 -7.57 4.96
CA ALA A 509 5.13 -8.70 4.07
C ALA A 509 4.33 -8.59 2.76
N ALA A 510 3.11 -8.05 2.82
CA ALA A 510 2.23 -7.87 1.65
C ALA A 510 2.77 -6.86 0.63
N ASP A 511 2.35 -6.99 -0.62
CA ASP A 511 2.73 -6.08 -1.70
C ASP A 511 2.11 -4.69 -1.54
N ALA A 512 0.91 -4.61 -0.98
CA ALA A 512 0.29 -3.38 -0.50
C ALA A 512 -0.14 -3.56 0.96
N GLY A 513 0.36 -2.71 1.86
CA GLY A 513 0.01 -2.72 3.27
C GLY A 513 -1.00 -1.62 3.58
N ILE A 514 -2.12 -1.99 4.19
CA ILE A 514 -3.21 -1.07 4.55
C ILE A 514 -3.37 -1.11 6.06
N GLY A 515 -3.30 0.04 6.72
CA GLY A 515 -3.46 0.16 8.16
C GLY A 515 -4.76 0.87 8.50
N ILE A 516 -5.58 0.29 9.37
CA ILE A 516 -6.73 1.00 9.94
C ILE A 516 -6.26 1.79 11.16
N VAL A 517 -6.78 3.02 11.30
CA VAL A 517 -6.52 3.84 12.50
C VAL A 517 -7.34 3.27 13.66
N GLY A 518 -6.73 2.37 14.43
CA GLY A 518 -7.36 1.72 15.59
C GLY A 518 -7.59 2.66 16.77
N LYS A 519 -8.57 2.31 17.62
CA LYS A 519 -8.85 2.99 18.90
C LYS A 519 -7.72 2.75 19.93
N GLU A 520 -7.12 1.56 19.90
CA GLU A 520 -6.12 1.10 20.88
C GLU A 520 -4.68 1.53 20.54
N GLY A 521 -4.43 2.00 19.31
CA GLY A 521 -3.11 2.47 18.88
C GLY A 521 -3.01 2.70 17.38
N ARG A 522 -1.96 3.42 16.96
CA ARG A 522 -1.70 3.75 15.54
C ARG A 522 -0.53 2.97 14.93
N GLN A 523 -0.11 1.86 15.54
CA GLN A 523 1.09 1.12 15.14
C GLN A 523 0.96 0.52 13.72
N ALA A 524 -0.15 -0.18 13.43
CA ALA A 524 -0.40 -0.72 12.09
C ALA A 524 -0.51 0.38 11.04
N SER A 525 -1.27 1.44 11.35
CA SER A 525 -1.35 2.63 10.51
C SER A 525 0.05 3.13 10.19
N LEU A 526 0.87 3.49 11.19
CA LEU A 526 2.22 4.05 10.98
C LEU A 526 3.14 3.18 10.11
N ALA A 527 3.01 1.86 10.19
CA ALA A 527 3.82 0.92 9.42
C ALA A 527 3.25 0.58 8.02
N ALA A 528 2.01 0.98 7.72
CA ALA A 528 1.33 0.69 6.46
C ALA A 528 1.67 1.69 5.34
N ASP A 529 1.50 1.24 4.09
CA ASP A 529 1.66 2.09 2.90
C ASP A 529 0.48 3.06 2.74
N PHE A 530 -0.72 2.58 3.05
CA PHE A 530 -1.97 3.35 3.03
C PHE A 530 -2.61 3.24 4.41
N SER A 531 -3.13 4.36 4.92
CA SER A 531 -3.89 4.37 6.17
C SER A 531 -5.30 4.83 5.94
N LEU A 532 -6.24 4.00 6.39
CA LEU A 532 -7.68 4.23 6.32
C LEU A 532 -8.24 4.40 7.73
N THR A 533 -9.38 5.06 7.83
CA THR A 533 -10.13 5.22 9.08
C THR A 533 -11.10 4.07 9.33
N GLN A 534 -11.60 3.44 8.27
CA GLN A 534 -12.59 2.36 8.31
C GLN A 534 -12.28 1.31 7.24
N PHE A 535 -12.78 0.08 7.44
CA PHE A 535 -12.65 -1.00 6.46
C PHE A 535 -13.35 -0.71 5.14
N SER A 536 -14.56 -0.10 5.18
CA SER A 536 -15.39 0.18 4.00
C SER A 536 -14.67 0.98 2.90
N HIS A 537 -13.77 1.87 3.30
CA HIS A 537 -12.99 2.72 2.41
C HIS A 537 -12.07 1.94 1.46
N ILE A 538 -11.75 0.67 1.75
CA ILE A 538 -10.93 -0.17 0.88
C ILE A 538 -11.59 -0.41 -0.49
N GLY A 539 -12.93 -0.48 -0.54
CA GLY A 539 -13.66 -0.70 -1.78
C GLY A 539 -13.37 0.40 -2.79
N ARG A 540 -13.47 1.66 -2.35
CA ARG A 540 -13.14 2.83 -3.17
C ARG A 540 -11.64 2.95 -3.45
N LEU A 541 -10.79 2.67 -2.48
CA LEU A 541 -9.34 2.70 -2.65
C LEU A 541 -8.87 1.77 -3.78
N LEU A 542 -9.37 0.54 -3.83
CA LEU A 542 -8.97 -0.44 -4.86
C LEU A 542 -9.69 -0.21 -6.19
N LEU A 543 -11.02 -0.17 -6.18
CA LEU A 543 -11.83 -0.18 -7.40
C LEU A 543 -11.75 1.12 -8.20
N VAL A 544 -11.62 2.26 -7.50
CA VAL A 544 -11.55 3.58 -8.13
C VAL A 544 -10.10 4.04 -8.27
N HIS A 545 -9.41 4.27 -7.14
CA HIS A 545 -8.06 4.84 -7.17
C HIS A 545 -7.01 3.87 -7.72
N GLY A 546 -7.08 2.60 -7.33
CA GLY A 546 -6.20 1.56 -7.88
C GLY A 546 -6.36 1.39 -9.37
N ARG A 547 -7.61 1.37 -9.87
CA ARG A 547 -7.90 1.33 -11.32
C ARG A 547 -7.28 2.52 -12.05
N TYR A 548 -7.58 3.74 -11.59
CA TYR A 548 -7.07 4.95 -12.24
C TYR A 548 -5.55 4.97 -12.23
N SER A 549 -4.92 4.72 -11.08
CA SER A 549 -3.47 4.70 -10.94
C SER A 549 -2.82 3.70 -11.91
N TYR A 550 -3.34 2.47 -12.01
CA TYR A 550 -2.83 1.48 -12.96
C TYR A 550 -3.02 1.90 -14.43
N LYS A 551 -4.23 2.34 -14.81
CA LYS A 551 -4.54 2.71 -16.20
C LYS A 551 -3.74 3.92 -16.69
N ARG A 552 -3.65 4.97 -15.86
CA ARG A 552 -2.91 6.20 -16.15
C ARG A 552 -1.42 5.94 -16.23
N THR A 553 -0.87 5.15 -15.30
CA THR A 553 0.54 4.76 -15.33
C THR A 553 0.88 3.98 -16.59
N ALA A 554 0.06 3.00 -16.97
CA ALA A 554 0.27 2.22 -18.20
C ALA A 554 0.23 3.10 -19.47
N ALA A 555 -0.72 4.02 -19.57
CA ALA A 555 -0.82 4.95 -20.70
C ALA A 555 0.40 5.89 -20.75
N LEU A 556 0.74 6.52 -19.62
CA LEU A 556 1.90 7.40 -19.49
C LEU A 556 3.20 6.69 -19.90
N SER A 557 3.44 5.47 -19.42
CA SER A 557 4.62 4.69 -19.79
C SER A 557 4.70 4.43 -21.29
N GLN A 558 3.59 4.03 -21.92
CA GLN A 558 3.56 3.77 -23.36
C GLN A 558 3.91 5.00 -24.17
N PHE A 559 3.35 6.15 -23.81
CA PHE A 559 3.61 7.42 -24.49
C PHE A 559 5.05 7.89 -24.31
N VAL A 560 5.62 7.77 -23.10
CA VAL A 560 7.01 8.17 -22.87
C VAL A 560 7.99 7.28 -23.65
N ILE A 561 7.71 5.97 -23.76
CA ILE A 561 8.51 5.04 -24.58
C ILE A 561 8.34 5.40 -26.08
N HIS A 562 7.11 5.54 -26.57
CA HIS A 562 6.81 5.90 -27.97
C HIS A 562 7.56 7.17 -28.41
N ARG A 563 7.49 8.22 -27.58
CA ARG A 563 8.15 9.50 -27.77
C ARG A 563 9.67 9.39 -27.93
N GLY A 564 10.30 8.50 -27.16
CA GLY A 564 11.74 8.27 -27.28
C GLY A 564 12.09 7.46 -28.52
N LEU A 565 11.30 6.42 -28.78
CA LEU A 565 11.51 5.50 -29.91
C LEU A 565 11.43 6.21 -31.26
N ILE A 566 10.47 7.12 -31.45
CA ILE A 566 10.27 7.77 -32.75
C ILE A 566 11.51 8.59 -33.17
N ILE A 567 12.13 9.32 -32.24
CA ILE A 567 13.37 10.07 -32.52
C ILE A 567 14.54 9.14 -32.79
N SER A 568 14.70 8.07 -31.99
CA SER A 568 15.79 7.11 -32.19
C SER A 568 15.70 6.44 -33.57
N VAL A 569 14.50 6.09 -34.03
CA VAL A 569 14.31 5.50 -35.37
C VAL A 569 14.56 6.55 -36.46
N MET A 570 14.07 7.79 -36.32
CA MET A 570 14.36 8.86 -37.28
C MET A 570 15.87 9.11 -37.42
N GLN A 571 16.58 9.13 -36.30
CA GLN A 571 18.04 9.25 -36.28
C GLN A 571 18.71 8.06 -36.97
N ALA A 572 18.26 6.83 -36.72
CA ALA A 572 18.82 5.63 -37.36
C ALA A 572 18.62 5.64 -38.89
N VAL A 573 17.44 6.05 -39.36
CA VAL A 573 17.15 6.21 -40.79
C VAL A 573 18.03 7.30 -41.40
N PHE A 574 18.15 8.45 -40.74
CA PHE A 574 19.03 9.53 -41.18
C PHE A 574 20.48 9.06 -41.26
N SER A 575 21.03 8.45 -40.21
CA SER A 575 22.38 7.89 -40.23
C SER A 575 22.56 6.87 -41.34
N ALA A 576 21.59 5.99 -41.60
CA ALA A 576 21.66 5.01 -42.70
C ALA A 576 21.74 5.67 -44.09
N VAL A 577 21.02 6.78 -44.31
CA VAL A 577 21.10 7.57 -45.55
C VAL A 577 22.47 8.22 -45.71
N PHE A 578 23.12 8.61 -44.61
CA PHE A 578 24.46 9.18 -44.59
C PHE A 578 25.57 8.13 -44.35
N PHE A 579 25.40 6.91 -44.87
CA PHE A 579 26.41 5.83 -44.76
C PHE A 579 26.87 5.54 -43.32
N PHE A 580 25.96 5.63 -42.36
CA PHE A 580 26.18 5.49 -40.92
C PHE A 580 27.12 6.53 -40.30
N SER A 581 27.21 7.71 -40.92
CA SER A 581 27.85 8.86 -40.28
C SER A 581 27.13 9.25 -38.98
N SER A 582 27.91 9.65 -37.98
CA SER A 582 27.45 9.98 -36.62
C SER A 582 26.82 11.37 -36.49
N VAL A 583 26.39 11.98 -37.60
CA VAL A 583 25.73 13.29 -37.61
C VAL A 583 24.33 13.16 -37.01
N ALA A 584 24.04 13.96 -35.99
CA ALA A 584 22.71 14.03 -35.39
C ALA A 584 21.75 14.81 -36.31
N LEU A 585 20.58 14.21 -36.60
CA LEU A 585 19.48 14.84 -37.35
C LEU A 585 18.97 16.09 -36.62
N TYR A 586 18.83 16.00 -35.30
CA TYR A 586 18.41 17.11 -34.44
C TYR A 586 19.53 17.46 -33.49
N GLN A 587 19.99 18.72 -33.52
CA GLN A 587 21.15 19.17 -32.74
C GLN A 587 20.75 20.05 -31.54
N GLY A 588 21.58 20.00 -30.49
CA GLY A 588 21.58 20.95 -29.38
C GLY A 588 20.21 21.15 -28.70
N ILE A 589 19.67 22.35 -28.85
CA ILE A 589 18.47 22.82 -28.13
C ILE A 589 17.18 22.14 -28.57
N LEU A 590 17.08 21.68 -29.81
CA LEU A 590 15.89 20.99 -30.32
C LEU A 590 15.67 19.65 -29.60
N MET A 591 16.74 18.87 -29.42
CA MET A 591 16.68 17.57 -28.72
C MET A 591 16.33 17.74 -27.24
N VAL A 592 16.94 18.72 -26.57
CA VAL A 592 16.65 19.01 -25.16
C VAL A 592 15.22 19.53 -25.01
N GLY A 593 14.80 20.47 -25.88
CA GLY A 593 13.47 21.05 -25.90
C GLY A 593 12.38 20.01 -26.17
N TYR A 594 12.62 19.07 -27.07
CA TYR A 594 11.70 17.96 -27.36
C TYR A 594 11.42 17.13 -26.11
N ALA A 595 12.47 16.69 -25.40
CA ALA A 595 12.33 15.78 -24.27
C ALA A 595 11.74 16.48 -23.02
N THR A 596 11.99 17.78 -22.85
CA THR A 596 11.72 18.52 -21.60
C THR A 596 10.53 19.48 -21.69
N LEU A 597 10.32 20.14 -22.82
CA LEU A 597 9.41 21.29 -22.93
C LEU A 597 8.26 21.02 -23.92
N TYR A 598 8.57 20.70 -25.17
CA TYR A 598 7.56 20.68 -26.24
C TYR A 598 6.56 19.55 -26.11
N THR A 599 6.98 18.36 -25.67
CA THR A 599 6.10 17.17 -25.59
C THR A 599 5.70 16.78 -24.17
N ASN A 600 6.37 17.34 -23.15
CA ASN A 600 6.26 16.84 -21.78
C ASN A 600 4.91 17.19 -21.14
N PHE A 601 4.37 18.40 -21.37
CA PHE A 601 3.09 18.81 -20.80
C PHE A 601 1.89 17.93 -21.26
N PRO A 602 1.68 17.71 -22.57
CA PRO A 602 0.64 16.81 -23.08
C PRO A 602 0.76 15.38 -22.55
N VAL A 603 1.96 14.79 -22.59
CA VAL A 603 2.19 13.41 -22.15
C VAL A 603 1.92 13.30 -20.65
N PHE A 604 2.42 14.24 -19.84
CA PHE A 604 2.16 14.25 -18.41
C PHE A 604 0.67 14.49 -18.08
N SER A 605 -0.08 15.22 -18.92
CA SER A 605 -1.50 15.45 -18.72
C SER A 605 -2.35 14.16 -18.74
N LEU A 606 -1.83 13.05 -19.29
CA LEU A 606 -2.47 11.72 -19.26
C LEU A 606 -2.68 11.18 -17.83
N VAL A 607 -1.94 11.71 -16.86
CA VAL A 607 -2.15 11.47 -15.42
C VAL A 607 -3.57 11.89 -14.96
N LEU A 608 -4.25 12.76 -15.71
CA LEU A 608 -5.60 13.22 -15.44
C LEU A 608 -6.69 12.36 -16.10
N ASP A 609 -6.35 11.50 -17.06
CA ASP A 609 -7.32 10.77 -17.87
C ASP A 609 -8.19 9.84 -17.01
N LYS A 610 -9.45 9.65 -17.40
CA LYS A 610 -10.42 8.80 -16.69
C LYS A 610 -11.16 7.94 -17.70
N ASP A 611 -10.99 6.63 -17.57
CA ASP A 611 -11.64 5.66 -18.46
C ASP A 611 -13.12 5.45 -18.08
N VAL A 612 -13.45 5.47 -16.79
CA VAL A 612 -14.82 5.35 -16.24
C VAL A 612 -15.03 6.39 -15.13
N THR A 613 -16.28 6.62 -14.73
CA THR A 613 -16.59 7.44 -13.54
C THR A 613 -16.48 6.62 -12.25
N PRO A 614 -16.28 7.26 -11.08
CA PRO A 614 -16.20 6.54 -9.80
C PRO A 614 -17.46 5.72 -9.48
N SER A 615 -18.65 6.24 -9.79
CA SER A 615 -19.93 5.54 -9.59
C SER A 615 -19.98 4.24 -10.40
N VAL A 616 -19.70 4.31 -11.70
CA VAL A 616 -19.69 3.13 -12.60
C VAL A 616 -18.67 2.09 -12.14
N ALA A 617 -17.51 2.51 -11.63
CA ALA A 617 -16.50 1.58 -11.12
C ALA A 617 -16.93 0.83 -9.86
N LEU A 618 -17.77 1.44 -9.01
CA LEU A 618 -18.34 0.81 -7.81
C LEU A 618 -19.58 -0.04 -8.12
N THR A 619 -20.42 0.39 -9.07
CA THR A 619 -21.59 -0.37 -9.53
C THR A 619 -21.20 -1.64 -10.29
N TYR A 620 -20.12 -1.59 -11.09
CA TYR A 620 -19.64 -2.71 -11.91
C TYR A 620 -18.23 -3.16 -11.50
N PRO A 621 -18.07 -3.82 -10.33
CA PRO A 621 -16.78 -4.22 -9.80
C PRO A 621 -16.02 -5.21 -10.69
N GLU A 622 -16.68 -5.94 -11.59
CA GLU A 622 -16.04 -6.88 -12.54
C GLU A 622 -15.03 -6.19 -13.47
N LEU A 623 -15.18 -4.87 -13.67
CA LEU A 623 -14.21 -4.06 -14.39
C LEU A 623 -12.81 -4.14 -13.80
N TYR A 624 -12.69 -4.34 -12.48
CA TYR A 624 -11.41 -4.51 -11.78
C TYR A 624 -10.74 -5.84 -12.13
N LYS A 625 -11.51 -6.94 -12.23
CA LYS A 625 -11.01 -8.27 -12.61
C LYS A 625 -10.25 -8.27 -13.95
N MET A 626 -10.61 -7.36 -14.86
CA MET A 626 -9.94 -7.21 -16.15
C MET A 626 -8.51 -6.67 -16.04
N LEU A 627 -8.21 -5.89 -14.99
CA LEU A 627 -6.90 -5.27 -14.77
C LEU A 627 -5.84 -6.30 -14.34
N SER A 628 -6.27 -7.31 -13.56
CA SER A 628 -5.40 -8.40 -13.07
C SER A 628 -4.64 -9.12 -14.21
N LYS A 629 -5.24 -9.20 -15.41
CA LYS A 629 -4.64 -9.82 -16.60
C LYS A 629 -3.44 -9.06 -17.19
N GLY A 630 -3.12 -7.86 -16.71
CA GLY A 630 -1.93 -7.11 -17.15
C GLY A 630 -1.97 -6.64 -18.62
N ARG A 631 -3.14 -6.66 -19.28
CA ARG A 631 -3.24 -6.44 -20.73
C ARG A 631 -2.92 -5.01 -21.17
N SER A 632 -2.95 -4.04 -20.24
CA SER A 632 -2.68 -2.64 -20.57
C SER A 632 -1.21 -2.42 -20.93
N LEU A 633 -0.28 -3.12 -20.27
CA LEU A 633 1.17 -3.01 -20.50
C LEU A 633 1.74 -4.42 -20.67
N SER A 634 1.73 -4.91 -21.91
CA SER A 634 2.25 -6.21 -22.30
C SER A 634 3.33 -6.08 -23.38
N LEU A 635 4.15 -7.12 -23.55
CA LEU A 635 5.12 -7.20 -24.66
C LEU A 635 4.42 -6.99 -26.02
N LYS A 636 3.22 -7.55 -26.20
CA LYS A 636 2.43 -7.35 -27.42
C LYS A 636 2.08 -5.87 -27.65
N THR A 637 1.57 -5.18 -26.62
CA THR A 637 1.25 -3.75 -26.74
C THR A 637 2.51 -2.92 -26.96
N PHE A 638 3.62 -3.27 -26.33
CA PHE A 638 4.92 -2.62 -26.52
C PHE A 638 5.37 -2.72 -27.98
N PHE A 639 5.39 -3.92 -28.58
CA PHE A 639 5.77 -4.07 -29.99
C PHE A 639 4.81 -3.37 -30.96
N ILE A 640 3.52 -3.29 -30.65
CA ILE A 640 2.57 -2.49 -31.44
C ILE A 640 2.99 -1.01 -31.41
N TRP A 641 3.33 -0.46 -30.23
CA TRP A 641 3.80 0.92 -30.11
C TRP A 641 5.14 1.16 -30.79
N VAL A 642 6.07 0.19 -30.73
CA VAL A 642 7.33 0.23 -31.49
C VAL A 642 7.05 0.29 -33.00
N LEU A 643 6.15 -0.56 -33.51
CA LEU A 643 5.76 -0.55 -34.92
C LEU A 643 5.15 0.79 -35.33
N ILE A 644 4.30 1.38 -34.48
CA ILE A 644 3.74 2.72 -34.69
C ILE A 644 4.87 3.76 -34.77
N SER A 645 5.81 3.76 -33.82
CA SER A 645 6.98 4.66 -33.84
C SER A 645 7.81 4.50 -35.12
N VAL A 646 8.08 3.27 -35.56
CA VAL A 646 8.84 3.00 -36.78
C VAL A 646 8.10 3.48 -38.03
N TYR A 647 6.80 3.18 -38.13
CA TYR A 647 5.95 3.62 -39.23
C TYR A 647 5.94 5.15 -39.36
N GLN A 648 5.74 5.86 -38.25
CA GLN A 648 5.71 7.33 -38.25
C GLN A 648 7.09 7.91 -38.56
N ALA A 649 8.16 7.37 -37.99
CA ALA A 649 9.53 7.82 -38.26
C ALA A 649 9.92 7.68 -39.74
N LEU A 650 9.56 6.57 -40.39
CA LEU A 650 9.84 6.34 -41.82
C LEU A 650 9.08 7.30 -42.73
N LEU A 651 7.83 7.65 -42.38
CA LEU A 651 7.02 8.56 -43.17
C LEU A 651 7.40 10.03 -42.98
N LEU A 652 7.90 10.40 -41.80
CA LEU A 652 8.33 11.76 -41.48
C LEU A 652 9.69 12.12 -42.11
N PHE A 653 10.39 11.16 -42.74
CA PHE A 653 11.67 11.39 -43.40
C PHE A 653 11.46 11.86 -44.85
N GLU A 654 11.77 13.13 -45.14
CA GLU A 654 11.68 13.72 -46.48
C GLU A 654 13.07 13.81 -47.14
N ALA A 655 13.14 13.65 -48.47
CA ALA A 655 14.40 13.57 -49.23
C ALA A 655 15.06 14.93 -49.57
N GLU A 656 14.46 16.06 -49.17
CA GLU A 656 15.02 17.39 -49.41
C GLU A 656 15.92 17.85 -48.26
N PHE A 657 17.23 17.85 -48.51
CA PHE A 657 18.28 17.95 -47.50
C PHE A 657 18.41 19.31 -46.78
N ILE A 658 17.98 20.42 -47.40
CA ILE A 658 18.28 21.78 -46.87
C ILE A 658 17.33 22.19 -45.74
N HIS A 659 16.05 21.79 -45.81
CA HIS A 659 15.03 22.16 -44.82
C HIS A 659 14.46 20.97 -44.03
N ILE A 660 15.10 19.81 -44.14
CA ILE A 660 14.67 18.54 -43.51
C ILE A 660 14.41 18.72 -42.00
N VAL A 661 15.31 19.40 -41.30
CA VAL A 661 15.24 19.61 -39.83
C VAL A 661 13.98 20.37 -39.44
N SER A 662 13.67 21.46 -40.14
CA SER A 662 12.51 22.31 -39.82
C SER A 662 11.19 21.60 -40.10
N ILE A 663 11.06 20.95 -41.25
CA ILE A 663 9.83 20.23 -41.64
C ILE A 663 9.63 19.00 -40.73
N SER A 664 10.66 18.15 -40.60
CA SER A 664 10.54 16.89 -39.89
C SER A 664 10.33 17.09 -38.39
N PHE A 665 10.98 18.09 -37.78
CA PHE A 665 10.80 18.38 -36.35
C PHE A 665 9.43 19.00 -36.06
N THR A 666 8.93 19.91 -36.91
CA THR A 666 7.58 20.50 -36.78
C THR A 666 6.50 19.42 -36.92
N ALA A 667 6.63 18.56 -37.94
CA ALA A 667 5.71 17.46 -38.17
C ALA A 667 5.75 16.41 -37.04
N LEU A 668 6.92 16.17 -36.45
CA LEU A 668 7.07 15.30 -35.28
C LEU A 668 6.32 15.85 -34.06
N ILE A 669 6.49 17.13 -33.72
CA ILE A 669 5.78 17.76 -32.59
C ILE A 669 4.27 17.68 -32.81
N PHE A 670 3.76 18.04 -33.99
CA PHE A 670 2.33 17.98 -34.27
C PHE A 670 1.79 16.54 -34.23
N THR A 671 2.56 15.58 -34.72
CA THR A 671 2.21 14.15 -34.64
C THR A 671 2.05 13.70 -33.19
N GLU A 672 3.00 14.05 -32.31
CA GLU A 672 2.93 13.71 -30.88
C GLU A 672 1.72 14.36 -30.18
N LEU A 673 1.48 15.66 -30.41
CA LEU A 673 0.32 16.37 -29.85
C LEU A 673 -1.00 15.73 -30.31
N ALA A 674 -1.10 15.40 -31.60
CA ALA A 674 -2.28 14.75 -32.18
C ALA A 674 -2.48 13.33 -31.63
N MET A 675 -1.40 12.55 -31.47
CA MET A 675 -1.46 11.19 -30.90
C MET A 675 -1.95 11.20 -29.45
N VAL A 676 -1.48 12.15 -28.63
CA VAL A 676 -2.02 12.34 -27.28
C VAL A 676 -3.51 12.70 -27.36
N ALA A 677 -3.89 13.68 -28.17
CA ALA A 677 -5.29 14.11 -28.30
C ALA A 677 -6.24 12.98 -28.75
N LEU A 678 -5.80 12.12 -29.67
CA LEU A 678 -6.57 10.99 -30.17
C LEU A 678 -6.68 9.84 -29.16
N THR A 679 -5.82 9.78 -28.15
CA THR A 679 -5.81 8.70 -27.15
C THR A 679 -6.57 8.99 -25.87
N VAL A 680 -6.73 10.26 -25.50
CA VAL A 680 -7.54 10.69 -24.34
C VAL A 680 -8.94 10.09 -24.38
N CYS A 681 -9.39 9.51 -23.26
CA CYS A 681 -10.75 8.95 -23.15
C CYS A 681 -11.76 10.05 -22.80
N ARG A 682 -11.47 10.86 -21.77
CA ARG A 682 -12.32 11.98 -21.37
C ARG A 682 -11.48 13.25 -21.20
N TRP A 683 -11.86 14.29 -21.93
CA TRP A 683 -11.16 15.57 -21.88
C TRP A 683 -11.37 16.28 -20.55
N HIS A 684 -10.26 16.60 -19.90
CA HIS A 684 -10.21 17.52 -18.77
C HIS A 684 -9.64 18.86 -19.24
N TYR A 685 -10.13 19.99 -18.70
CA TYR A 685 -9.71 21.33 -19.16
C TYR A 685 -8.18 21.54 -19.08
N LEU A 686 -7.54 21.04 -18.03
CA LEU A 686 -6.07 21.11 -17.88
C LEU A 686 -5.31 20.37 -18.99
N MET A 687 -5.88 19.30 -19.57
CA MET A 687 -5.25 18.58 -20.68
C MET A 687 -5.29 19.42 -21.96
N ALA A 688 -6.40 20.12 -22.20
CA ALA A 688 -6.51 21.06 -23.32
C ALA A 688 -5.54 22.24 -23.14
N VAL A 689 -5.42 22.78 -21.93
CA VAL A 689 -4.44 23.83 -21.59
C VAL A 689 -3.00 23.33 -21.79
N ALA A 690 -2.69 22.10 -21.37
CA ALA A 690 -1.36 21.51 -21.55
C ALA A 690 -0.98 21.35 -23.03
N GLN A 691 -1.94 20.91 -23.87
CA GLN A 691 -1.77 20.83 -25.32
C GLN A 691 -1.51 22.21 -25.94
N LEU A 692 -2.32 23.21 -25.56
CA LEU A 692 -2.18 24.58 -26.04
C LEU A 692 -0.83 25.19 -25.61
N LEU A 693 -0.44 25.01 -24.35
CA LEU A 693 0.81 25.54 -23.81
C LEU A 693 2.01 24.97 -24.56
N SER A 694 2.04 23.66 -24.81
CA SER A 694 3.09 23.01 -25.60
C SER A 694 3.16 23.55 -27.03
N LEU A 695 2.01 23.73 -27.67
CA LEU A 695 1.93 24.29 -29.02
C LEU A 695 2.45 25.74 -29.06
N ILE A 696 1.99 26.60 -28.15
CA ILE A 696 2.43 27.99 -28.03
C ILE A 696 3.93 28.05 -27.75
N THR A 697 4.44 27.24 -26.82
CA THR A 697 5.86 27.23 -26.47
C THR A 697 6.73 26.84 -27.67
N TYR A 698 6.27 25.88 -28.47
CA TYR A 698 6.98 25.49 -29.69
C TYR A 698 6.95 26.59 -30.76
N ILE A 699 5.77 27.16 -31.05
CA ILE A 699 5.63 28.27 -32.01
C ILE A 699 6.52 29.45 -31.62
N VAL A 700 6.51 29.83 -30.33
CA VAL A 700 7.37 30.90 -29.81
C VAL A 700 8.84 30.58 -30.05
N SER A 701 9.28 29.34 -29.80
CA SER A 701 10.68 28.95 -30.03
C SER A 701 11.11 29.02 -31.49
N MET A 702 10.19 28.79 -32.45
CA MET A 702 10.50 28.95 -33.88
C MET A 702 10.81 30.40 -34.26
N PHE A 703 10.22 31.38 -33.58
CA PHE A 703 10.51 32.80 -33.80
C PHE A 703 11.81 33.27 -33.13
N PHE A 704 12.23 32.63 -32.03
CA PHE A 704 13.44 33.02 -31.30
C PHE A 704 14.71 32.35 -31.83
N PHE A 705 14.66 31.12 -32.34
CA PHE A 705 15.82 30.38 -32.84
C PHE A 705 16.00 30.54 -34.36
N THR A 706 16.29 31.77 -34.80
CA THR A 706 16.45 32.14 -36.22
C THR A 706 17.64 31.47 -36.92
N ASP A 707 18.62 30.97 -36.16
CA ASP A 707 19.77 30.23 -36.68
C ASP A 707 19.41 28.80 -37.11
N ILE A 708 18.32 28.26 -36.56
CA ILE A 708 17.84 26.89 -36.79
C ILE A 708 16.63 26.91 -37.72
N PHE A 709 15.72 27.87 -37.51
CA PHE A 709 14.53 28.04 -38.32
C PHE A 709 14.65 29.30 -39.19
N ASP A 710 14.76 29.11 -40.50
CA ASP A 710 14.78 30.22 -41.45
C ASP A 710 13.40 30.93 -41.47
N PRO A 711 13.30 32.20 -41.03
CA PRO A 711 12.03 32.92 -40.95
C PRO A 711 11.32 33.02 -42.29
N ASN A 712 12.06 33.15 -43.40
CA ASN A 712 11.46 33.28 -44.73
C ASN A 712 10.83 31.97 -45.20
N PHE A 713 11.46 30.85 -44.85
CA PHE A 713 10.96 29.52 -45.18
C PHE A 713 9.72 29.14 -44.34
N LEU A 714 9.64 29.57 -43.07
CA LEU A 714 8.49 29.29 -42.20
C LEU A 714 7.16 29.86 -42.73
N TRP A 715 7.21 31.02 -43.39
CA TRP A 715 6.04 31.65 -44.02
C TRP A 715 5.74 31.13 -45.43
N SER A 716 6.56 30.20 -45.95
CA SER A 716 6.33 29.60 -47.25
C SER A 716 5.13 28.66 -47.23
N VAL A 717 4.36 28.66 -48.33
CA VAL A 717 3.25 27.69 -48.54
C VAL A 717 3.77 26.26 -48.58
N GLU A 718 5.02 26.09 -49.02
CA GLU A 718 5.71 24.81 -49.11
C GLU A 718 5.93 24.19 -47.72
N PHE A 719 6.46 24.95 -46.76
CA PHE A 719 6.61 24.48 -45.38
C PHE A 719 5.27 24.07 -44.75
N LEU A 720 4.23 24.90 -44.91
CA LEU A 720 2.93 24.67 -44.29
C LEU A 720 2.24 23.42 -44.84
N TRP A 721 2.16 23.28 -46.18
CA TRP A 721 1.51 22.12 -46.80
C TRP A 721 2.29 20.82 -46.55
N LYS A 722 3.62 20.82 -46.70
CA LYS A 722 4.45 19.63 -46.42
C LYS A 722 4.28 19.15 -44.99
N THR A 723 4.35 20.07 -44.01
CA THR A 723 4.15 19.75 -42.59
C THR A 723 2.76 19.16 -42.32
N ILE A 724 1.70 19.79 -42.84
CA ILE A 724 0.31 19.31 -42.66
C ILE A 724 0.12 17.92 -43.27
N VAL A 725 0.59 17.71 -44.51
CA VAL A 725 0.46 16.42 -45.19
C VAL A 725 1.18 15.32 -44.40
N LEU A 726 2.42 15.58 -43.96
CA LEU A 726 3.20 14.63 -43.17
C LEU A 726 2.50 14.27 -41.84
N THR A 727 1.97 15.25 -41.11
CA THR A 727 1.20 14.99 -39.88
C THR A 727 -0.07 14.19 -40.16
N VAL A 728 -0.82 14.52 -41.22
CA VAL A 728 -2.07 13.83 -41.57
C VAL A 728 -1.82 12.38 -41.98
N VAL A 729 -0.83 12.13 -42.84
CA VAL A 729 -0.48 10.78 -43.31
C VAL A 729 0.06 9.91 -42.17
N SER A 730 0.76 10.52 -41.21
CA SER A 730 1.25 9.85 -40.00
C SER A 730 0.12 9.45 -39.02
N CYS A 731 -0.88 10.32 -38.82
CA CYS A 731 -1.91 10.14 -37.78
C CYS A 731 -3.21 9.45 -38.26
N VAL A 732 -3.68 9.73 -39.48
CA VAL A 732 -5.00 9.28 -39.96
C VAL A 732 -5.15 7.75 -40.02
N PRO A 733 -4.18 6.98 -40.54
CA PRO A 733 -4.30 5.52 -40.56
C PRO A 733 -4.44 4.91 -39.17
N LEU A 734 -3.75 5.47 -38.18
CA LEU A 734 -3.82 5.03 -36.78
C LEU A 734 -5.18 5.37 -36.17
N ALA A 735 -5.70 6.57 -36.43
CA ALA A 735 -7.04 6.99 -36.02
C ALA A 735 -8.13 6.08 -36.63
N MET A 736 -7.99 5.73 -37.92
CA MET A 736 -8.91 4.85 -38.63
C MET A 736 -8.88 3.42 -38.06
N VAL A 737 -7.71 2.85 -37.80
CA VAL A 737 -7.56 1.53 -37.15
C VAL A 737 -8.21 1.54 -35.76
N LYS A 738 -7.99 2.61 -34.97
CA LYS A 738 -8.61 2.75 -33.65
C LYS A 738 -10.13 2.83 -33.74
N PHE A 739 -10.66 3.62 -34.68
CA PHE A 739 -12.10 3.75 -34.92
C PHE A 739 -12.74 2.43 -35.34
N ILE A 740 -12.14 1.71 -36.29
CA ILE A 740 -12.60 0.40 -36.77
C ILE A 740 -12.62 -0.61 -35.61
N LYS A 741 -11.53 -0.67 -34.82
CA LYS A 741 -11.44 -1.57 -33.67
C LYS A 741 -12.47 -1.24 -32.58
N GLY A 742 -12.73 0.04 -32.35
CA GLY A 742 -13.77 0.51 -31.43
C GLY A 742 -15.18 0.11 -31.87
N LYS A 743 -15.43 0.06 -33.18
CA LYS A 743 -16.74 -0.33 -33.74
C LYS A 743 -16.95 -1.84 -33.84
N ILE A 744 -15.92 -2.60 -34.22
CA ILE A 744 -15.98 -4.07 -34.36
C ILE A 744 -15.94 -4.78 -33.00
N SER A 745 -15.15 -4.25 -32.07
CA SER A 745 -14.95 -4.84 -30.73
C SER A 745 -14.97 -3.76 -29.65
N PRO A 746 -16.14 -3.14 -29.36
CA PRO A 746 -16.23 -2.11 -28.35
C PRO A 746 -15.78 -2.65 -26.99
N PRO A 747 -14.91 -1.91 -26.26
CA PRO A 747 -14.47 -2.30 -24.94
C PRO A 747 -15.66 -2.48 -23.98
N THR A 748 -15.58 -3.46 -23.07
CA THR A 748 -16.65 -3.77 -22.12
C THR A 748 -17.10 -2.55 -21.30
N TYR A 749 -16.18 -1.66 -20.92
CA TYR A 749 -16.51 -0.44 -20.17
C TYR A 749 -17.31 0.57 -21.00
N THR A 750 -17.11 0.64 -22.33
CA THR A 750 -17.86 1.54 -23.21
C THR A 750 -19.30 1.09 -23.37
N LYS A 751 -19.54 -0.23 -23.37
CA LYS A 751 -20.90 -0.79 -23.36
C LYS A 751 -21.63 -0.42 -22.06
N LEU A 752 -20.93 -0.54 -20.93
CA LEU A 752 -21.49 -0.25 -19.60
C LEU A 752 -21.68 1.25 -19.35
N SER A 753 -20.81 2.12 -19.89
CA SER A 753 -21.02 3.57 -19.79
C SER A 753 -22.20 4.04 -20.63
N GLN A 754 -22.42 3.44 -21.80
CA GLN A 754 -23.59 3.71 -22.63
C GLN A 754 -24.88 3.21 -21.97
N GLN A 755 -24.84 2.06 -21.28
CA GLN A 755 -25.96 1.55 -20.48
C GLN A 755 -26.24 2.49 -19.29
N GLY A 756 -25.22 2.83 -18.50
CA GLY A 756 -25.35 3.72 -17.33
C GLY A 756 -25.79 5.15 -17.68
N ASP A 757 -25.41 5.70 -18.84
CA ASP A 757 -25.92 6.99 -19.32
C ASP A 757 -27.38 6.90 -19.82
N MET A 758 -27.88 5.71 -20.19
CA MET A 758 -29.31 5.48 -20.48
C MET A 758 -30.11 5.30 -19.19
N ASP A 759 -29.61 4.51 -18.24
CA ASP A 759 -30.26 4.28 -16.94
C ASP A 759 -30.35 5.60 -16.13
N ALA A 760 -29.29 6.43 -16.14
CA ALA A 760 -29.31 7.75 -15.50
C ALA A 760 -30.27 8.74 -16.16
N LYS A 761 -30.61 8.54 -17.44
CA LYS A 761 -31.65 9.32 -18.17
C LYS A 761 -33.07 8.81 -17.91
N GLU A 762 -33.23 7.57 -17.47
CA GLU A 762 -34.52 7.03 -16.99
C GLU A 762 -34.78 7.46 -15.54
N ASP A 763 -33.79 7.38 -14.64
CA ASP A 763 -33.94 7.81 -13.24
C ASP A 763 -34.18 9.32 -13.07
N THR A 764 -33.74 10.15 -14.02
CA THR A 764 -34.02 11.60 -14.02
C THR A 764 -35.42 11.98 -14.51
N ARG A 765 -36.23 11.01 -14.99
CA ARG A 765 -37.64 11.26 -15.35
C ARG A 765 -38.61 11.08 -14.18
N ASP A 766 -38.20 10.43 -13.09
CA ASP A 766 -39.09 10.04 -11.98
C ASP A 766 -38.84 10.77 -10.64
N MET A 767 -38.04 11.85 -10.62
CA MET A 767 -37.88 12.65 -9.40
C MET A 767 -38.39 14.10 -9.55
N ILE A 768 -39.48 14.37 -8.84
CA ILE A 768 -40.01 15.71 -8.54
C ILE A 768 -38.92 16.51 -7.82
N THR A 769 -38.61 17.69 -8.37
CA THR A 769 -37.66 18.66 -7.82
C THR A 769 -38.18 19.30 -6.53
N PRO A 770 -37.37 19.40 -5.46
CA PRO A 770 -37.50 20.47 -4.48
C PRO A 770 -36.59 21.64 -4.88
N SER A 771 -37.22 22.79 -5.06
CA SER A 771 -36.66 24.11 -5.25
C SER A 771 -35.80 24.57 -4.05
N ASP A 772 -34.69 25.23 -4.39
CA ASP A 772 -34.09 26.40 -3.72
C ASP A 772 -33.91 26.38 -2.20
N VAL A 773 -32.70 26.00 -1.76
CA VAL A 773 -32.04 26.62 -0.60
C VAL A 773 -30.54 26.75 -0.91
N GLU A 774 -30.18 27.78 -1.69
CA GLU A 774 -28.80 28.31 -1.68
C GLU A 774 -28.61 29.12 -0.39
N GLY A 775 -28.05 28.46 0.62
CA GLY A 775 -27.51 29.09 1.82
C GLY A 775 -26.03 29.37 1.59
N GLU A 776 -25.71 30.63 1.27
CA GLU A 776 -24.36 31.18 1.26
C GLU A 776 -23.79 31.14 2.69
N VAL A 777 -22.89 30.19 2.98
CA VAL A 777 -22.19 30.12 4.27
C VAL A 777 -20.81 30.74 4.10
N THR A 778 -20.70 31.96 4.61
CA THR A 778 -19.46 32.72 4.79
C THR A 778 -18.43 31.93 5.59
N ALA A 779 -17.23 31.82 5.02
CA ALA A 779 -16.08 31.19 5.64
C ALA A 779 -15.46 32.11 6.71
N GLU A 780 -15.82 31.95 7.97
CA GLU A 780 -15.04 32.48 9.10
C GLU A 780 -15.03 31.48 10.26
N ASN A 781 -13.83 31.23 10.79
CA ASN A 781 -13.47 30.47 12.00
C ASN A 781 -13.34 28.93 11.91
N ILE A 782 -12.21 28.50 11.33
CA ILE A 782 -11.56 27.20 11.62
C ILE A 782 -10.08 27.49 11.96
N PRO A 783 -9.51 26.87 13.01
CA PRO A 783 -8.16 27.19 13.48
C PRO A 783 -7.09 26.91 12.42
N ARG A 784 -6.25 27.92 12.16
CA ARG A 784 -5.07 27.83 11.29
C ARG A 784 -4.07 26.82 11.88
N THR A 785 -4.17 25.55 11.48
CA THR A 785 -3.06 24.60 11.58
C THR A 785 -2.07 24.85 10.46
N GLN A 786 -0.82 25.05 10.86
CA GLN A 786 0.32 25.53 10.09
C GLN A 786 0.38 25.04 8.63
N ASN A 787 0.40 26.03 7.74
CA ASN A 787 0.67 25.94 6.32
C ASN A 787 1.78 24.93 5.97
N ALA A 788 1.54 24.10 4.96
CA ALA A 788 2.59 23.60 4.09
C ALA A 788 2.68 24.50 2.85
N PRO A 789 3.47 25.59 2.85
CA PRO A 789 3.83 26.28 1.62
C PRO A 789 5.04 25.55 1.02
N GLY A 790 4.96 25.02 -0.20
CA GLY A 790 6.16 24.38 -0.74
C GLY A 790 6.20 23.92 -2.18
N THR A 791 5.07 23.72 -2.87
CA THR A 791 5.09 23.18 -4.25
C THR A 791 5.41 24.27 -5.30
N HIS A 792 4.94 25.50 -5.10
CA HIS A 792 5.22 26.61 -6.03
C HIS A 792 6.70 27.06 -6.02
N TRP A 793 7.39 26.91 -4.89
CA TRP A 793 8.79 27.34 -4.75
C TRP A 793 9.78 26.35 -5.34
N LEU A 794 9.49 25.05 -5.35
CA LEU A 794 10.32 24.05 -6.04
C LEU A 794 10.26 24.24 -7.56
N LEU A 795 9.07 24.50 -8.10
CA LEU A 795 8.88 24.79 -9.52
C LEU A 795 9.53 26.14 -9.89
N ALA A 796 9.38 27.17 -9.06
CA ALA A 796 10.03 28.46 -9.26
C ALA A 796 11.55 28.40 -9.09
N SER A 797 12.08 27.65 -8.11
CA SER A 797 13.52 27.40 -7.97
C SER A 797 14.05 26.59 -9.14
N PHE A 798 13.35 25.54 -9.60
CA PHE A 798 13.70 24.78 -10.80
C PHE A 798 13.75 25.66 -12.06
N MET A 799 12.78 26.57 -12.22
CA MET A 799 12.76 27.55 -13.31
C MET A 799 13.84 28.63 -13.17
N VAL A 800 14.15 29.09 -11.96
CA VAL A 800 15.18 30.11 -11.69
C VAL A 800 16.59 29.53 -11.77
N VAL A 801 16.81 28.26 -11.40
CA VAL A 801 18.09 27.55 -11.62
C VAL A 801 18.32 27.36 -13.12
N ASN A 802 17.29 26.94 -13.87
CA ASN A 802 17.37 26.81 -15.33
C ASN A 802 17.48 28.17 -16.04
N ALA A 803 16.86 29.23 -15.52
CA ALA A 803 16.99 30.59 -16.05
C ALA A 803 18.34 31.23 -15.68
N ALA A 804 18.92 30.93 -14.51
CA ALA A 804 20.26 31.38 -14.13
C ALA A 804 21.37 30.62 -14.88
N LEU A 805 21.16 29.34 -15.18
CA LEU A 805 22.02 28.56 -16.09
C LEU A 805 21.87 29.02 -17.55
N GLY A 806 20.65 29.38 -17.96
CA GLY A 806 20.38 30.07 -19.22
C GLY A 806 21.00 31.47 -19.31
N ALA A 807 21.10 32.20 -18.19
CA ALA A 807 21.79 33.49 -18.12
C ALA A 807 23.32 33.35 -18.16
N GLY A 808 23.89 32.24 -17.66
CA GLY A 808 25.31 31.90 -17.85
C GLY A 808 25.66 31.53 -19.31
N LEU A 809 24.68 30.99 -20.05
CA LEU A 809 24.73 30.73 -21.49
C LEU A 809 24.75 32.00 -22.35
N LEU A 810 24.26 33.13 -21.83
CA LEU A 810 24.15 34.39 -22.56
C LEU A 810 25.44 35.22 -22.59
N ASN A 811 26.52 34.80 -21.90
CA ASN A 811 27.73 35.62 -21.76
C ASN A 811 29.02 35.08 -22.37
N PHE A 812 29.04 33.91 -23.04
CA PHE A 812 30.23 33.44 -23.76
C PHE A 812 29.90 32.61 -25.00
N PRO A 813 29.70 33.24 -26.17
CA PRO A 813 29.51 32.54 -27.44
C PRO A 813 30.73 31.68 -27.83
N GLN A 814 31.95 32.17 -27.61
CA GLN A 814 33.19 31.47 -28.00
C GLN A 814 33.51 30.22 -27.17
N ALA A 815 33.06 30.16 -25.91
CA ALA A 815 33.24 28.97 -25.08
C ALA A 815 32.26 27.83 -25.46
N PHE A 816 31.10 28.17 -26.04
CA PHE A 816 30.10 27.20 -26.48
C PHE A 816 30.53 26.50 -27.78
N ASP A 817 31.16 27.24 -28.69
CA ASP A 817 31.74 26.70 -29.94
C ASP A 817 32.96 25.81 -29.67
N HIS A 818 33.87 26.20 -28.77
CA HIS A 818 35.08 25.40 -28.48
C HIS A 818 34.86 24.21 -27.54
N ALA A 819 33.83 24.24 -26.67
CA ALA A 819 33.61 23.18 -25.70
C ALA A 819 32.77 22.01 -26.22
N GLY A 820 32.06 22.16 -27.35
CA GLY A 820 31.13 21.16 -27.88
C GLY A 820 29.97 20.93 -26.90
N GLY A 821 28.76 21.37 -27.25
CA GLY A 821 27.57 21.40 -26.37
C GLY A 821 27.24 20.11 -25.58
N ILE A 822 27.81 18.97 -25.96
CA ILE A 822 27.82 17.72 -25.21
C ILE A 822 28.43 17.87 -23.80
N LYS A 823 29.51 18.64 -23.62
CA LYS A 823 30.16 18.82 -22.30
C LYS A 823 29.26 19.58 -21.31
N ALA A 824 28.56 20.61 -21.78
CA ALA A 824 27.60 21.36 -20.97
C ALA A 824 26.35 20.52 -20.64
N ALA A 825 25.84 19.75 -21.60
CA ALA A 825 24.69 18.86 -21.40
C ALA A 825 24.99 17.74 -20.38
N ILE A 826 26.18 17.13 -20.41
CA ILE A 826 26.62 16.12 -19.45
C ILE A 826 26.75 16.72 -18.03
N ILE A 827 27.29 17.93 -17.90
CA ILE A 827 27.43 18.62 -16.60
C ILE A 827 26.05 18.97 -16.03
N ILE A 828 25.14 19.53 -16.83
CA ILE A 828 23.77 19.86 -16.42
C ILE A 828 23.03 18.59 -15.97
N GLN A 829 23.16 17.49 -16.72
CA GLN A 829 22.52 16.21 -16.40
C GLN A 829 23.12 15.54 -15.14
N ALA A 830 24.43 15.62 -14.94
CA ALA A 830 25.11 15.09 -13.74
C ALA A 830 24.69 15.82 -12.46
N CYS A 831 24.43 17.12 -12.53
CA CYS A 831 23.87 17.91 -11.43
C CYS A 831 22.43 17.46 -11.09
N HIS A 832 21.60 17.12 -12.08
CA HIS A 832 20.24 16.61 -11.87
C HIS A 832 20.22 15.23 -11.22
N VAL A 833 21.06 14.29 -11.67
CA VAL A 833 21.12 12.92 -11.11
C VAL A 833 21.68 12.93 -9.68
N SER A 834 22.63 13.80 -9.38
CA SER A 834 23.26 13.93 -8.06
C SER A 834 22.36 14.60 -7.01
N ALA A 835 21.31 15.33 -7.41
CA ALA A 835 20.42 16.04 -6.50
C ALA A 835 19.66 15.11 -5.54
N ILE A 836 19.26 13.92 -6.01
CA ILE A 836 18.49 12.94 -5.24
C ILE A 836 19.35 12.27 -4.15
N PRO A 837 20.57 11.76 -4.46
CA PRO A 837 21.52 11.30 -3.45
C PRO A 837 21.85 12.39 -2.41
N ILE A 838 22.10 13.63 -2.84
CA ILE A 838 22.41 14.74 -1.93
C ILE A 838 21.24 14.99 -0.99
N TYR A 839 20.00 15.06 -1.50
CA TYR A 839 18.79 15.21 -0.68
C TYR A 839 18.65 14.07 0.34
N SER A 840 18.96 12.83 -0.07
CA SER A 840 18.87 11.65 0.80
C SER A 840 19.89 11.68 1.97
N CYS A 841 21.03 12.35 1.78
CA CYS A 841 22.11 12.51 2.75
C CYS A 841 21.91 13.70 3.72
N ILE A 842 20.94 14.59 3.47
CA ILE A 842 20.67 15.72 4.37
C ILE A 842 20.09 15.22 5.70
N LYS A 843 20.71 15.64 6.81
CA LYS A 843 20.36 15.21 8.18
C LYS A 843 18.89 15.49 8.56
N LYS A 844 18.31 16.58 8.05
CA LYS A 844 16.88 16.90 8.16
C LYS A 844 16.26 16.99 6.76
N ARG A 845 15.65 15.89 6.32
CA ARG A 845 15.01 15.78 5.00
C ARG A 845 13.77 16.67 4.96
N SER A 846 13.93 17.86 4.39
CA SER A 846 12.87 18.86 4.23
C SER A 846 13.11 19.61 2.93
N VAL A 847 12.04 19.81 2.16
CA VAL A 847 12.07 20.59 0.91
C VAL A 847 12.57 22.01 1.17
N SER A 848 12.18 22.62 2.30
CA SER A 848 12.62 23.97 2.66
C SER A 848 14.12 24.02 2.97
N THR A 849 14.65 23.02 3.67
CA THR A 849 16.09 22.94 3.99
C THR A 849 16.91 22.74 2.72
N PHE A 850 16.46 21.89 1.81
CA PHE A 850 17.12 21.67 0.51
C PHE A 850 17.09 22.92 -0.37
N ALA A 851 15.93 23.58 -0.48
CA ALA A 851 15.77 24.81 -1.26
C ALA A 851 16.64 25.97 -0.72
N ARG A 852 16.71 26.14 0.61
CA ARG A 852 17.60 27.13 1.23
C ARG A 852 19.07 26.83 0.94
N SER A 853 19.47 25.56 1.01
CA SER A 853 20.85 25.14 0.73
C SER A 853 21.24 25.35 -0.73
N ILE A 854 20.36 24.99 -1.68
CA ILE A 854 20.57 25.23 -3.11
C ILE A 854 20.57 26.72 -3.43
N GLY A 855 19.62 27.48 -2.87
CA GLY A 855 19.53 28.92 -3.06
C GLY A 855 20.79 29.65 -2.58
N LEU A 856 21.30 29.30 -1.39
CA LEU A 856 22.57 29.83 -0.89
C LEU A 856 23.76 29.47 -1.79
N ALA A 857 23.86 28.21 -2.22
CA ALA A 857 24.95 27.77 -3.09
C ALA A 857 24.94 28.48 -4.46
N LEU A 858 23.77 28.65 -5.06
CA LEU A 858 23.61 29.36 -6.34
C LEU A 858 23.90 30.85 -6.21
N SER A 859 23.38 31.51 -5.17
CA SER A 859 23.67 32.92 -4.92
C SER A 859 25.16 33.16 -4.70
N LEU A 860 25.83 32.28 -3.95
CA LEU A 860 27.29 32.35 -3.75
C LEU A 860 28.03 32.15 -5.07
N CYS A 861 27.64 31.15 -5.86
CA CYS A 861 28.22 30.85 -7.16
C CYS A 861 28.11 32.04 -8.13
N ILE A 862 26.89 32.58 -8.31
CA ILE A 862 26.62 33.74 -9.16
C ILE A 862 27.45 34.94 -8.71
N LEU A 863 27.50 35.21 -7.41
CA LEU A 863 28.28 36.32 -6.85
C LEU A 863 29.78 36.15 -7.14
N THR A 864 30.36 34.96 -6.87
CA THR A 864 31.79 34.70 -7.08
C THR A 864 32.17 34.78 -8.56
N TYR A 865 31.40 34.17 -9.47
CA TYR A 865 31.67 34.23 -10.90
C TYR A 865 31.45 35.62 -11.49
N SER A 866 30.44 36.36 -11.02
CA SER A 866 30.22 37.75 -11.45
C SER A 866 31.35 38.65 -10.99
N LEU A 867 31.84 38.50 -9.75
CA LEU A 867 33.00 39.25 -9.26
C LEU A 867 34.27 38.89 -10.03
N ALA A 868 34.56 37.60 -10.21
CA ALA A 868 35.73 37.14 -10.96
C ALA A 868 35.70 37.62 -12.42
N GLY A 869 34.54 37.53 -13.08
CA GLY A 869 34.35 38.02 -14.45
C GLY A 869 34.45 39.55 -14.55
N THR A 870 33.86 40.28 -13.61
CA THR A 870 33.93 41.76 -13.58
C THR A 870 35.36 42.24 -13.35
N PHE A 871 36.05 41.72 -12.34
CA PHE A 871 37.45 42.09 -12.09
C PHE A 871 38.39 41.59 -13.19
N GLY A 872 38.11 40.44 -13.79
CA GLY A 872 38.83 39.95 -14.96
C GLY A 872 38.71 40.86 -16.15
N TYR A 873 37.49 41.26 -16.50
CA TYR A 873 37.23 42.20 -17.58
C TYR A 873 37.83 43.57 -17.31
N LEU A 874 37.77 44.07 -16.06
CA LEU A 874 38.44 45.31 -15.67
C LEU A 874 39.97 45.23 -15.78
N THR A 875 40.56 44.04 -15.63
CA THR A 875 42.01 43.84 -15.65
C THR A 875 42.56 43.57 -17.06
N PHE A 876 41.87 42.75 -17.86
CA PHE A 876 42.36 42.28 -19.17
C PHE A 876 41.49 42.72 -20.36
N GLY A 877 40.43 43.51 -20.12
CA GLY A 877 39.56 44.05 -21.17
C GLY A 877 38.86 42.96 -21.98
N SER A 878 38.78 43.15 -23.30
CA SER A 878 38.16 42.20 -24.24
C SER A 878 39.00 40.94 -24.49
N GLY A 879 40.22 40.85 -23.93
CA GLY A 879 41.12 39.70 -24.11
C GLY A 879 41.04 38.64 -23.02
N VAL A 880 40.07 38.71 -22.09
CA VAL A 880 39.92 37.75 -20.99
C VAL A 880 39.68 36.33 -21.52
N ALA A 881 40.60 35.41 -21.20
CA ALA A 881 40.43 34.00 -21.51
C ALA A 881 39.34 33.34 -20.63
N SER A 882 38.82 32.18 -21.08
CA SER A 882 37.81 31.40 -20.37
C SER A 882 38.26 30.89 -18.99
N ASP A 883 39.58 30.72 -18.80
CA ASP A 883 40.19 30.54 -17.48
C ASP A 883 41.07 31.75 -17.17
N ILE A 884 40.62 32.54 -16.21
CA ILE A 884 41.25 33.79 -15.81
C ILE A 884 42.65 33.58 -15.21
N LEU A 885 42.92 32.39 -14.64
CA LEU A 885 44.19 32.09 -13.99
C LEU A 885 45.33 31.91 -15.00
N ILE A 886 45.01 31.58 -16.24
CA ILE A 886 45.98 31.45 -17.35
C ILE A 886 46.49 32.82 -17.80
N MET A 887 45.73 33.88 -17.54
CA MET A 887 46.09 35.26 -17.91
C MET A 887 47.12 35.89 -16.96
N TYR A 888 47.39 35.27 -15.81
CA TYR A 888 48.39 35.70 -14.84
C TYR A 888 49.65 34.81 -14.91
N ASP A 889 50.82 35.36 -14.55
CA ASP A 889 52.06 34.59 -14.54
C ASP A 889 51.96 33.42 -13.54
N ALA A 890 52.23 32.21 -14.01
CA ALA A 890 52.18 30.98 -13.23
C ALA A 890 53.15 30.98 -12.03
N LYS A 891 54.14 31.88 -12.01
CA LYS A 891 55.09 32.05 -10.90
C LYS A 891 54.58 32.95 -9.77
N ASP A 892 53.47 33.65 -9.96
CA ASP A 892 52.90 34.52 -8.92
C ASP A 892 52.38 33.66 -7.75
N PRO A 893 52.82 33.92 -6.50
CA PRO A 893 52.36 33.16 -5.34
C PRO A 893 50.83 33.16 -5.18
N LEU A 894 50.12 34.21 -5.59
CA LEU A 894 48.64 34.25 -5.53
C LEU A 894 47.99 33.33 -6.56
N VAL A 895 48.58 33.20 -7.74
CA VAL A 895 48.12 32.28 -8.80
C VAL A 895 48.40 30.84 -8.37
N ILE A 896 49.55 30.55 -7.77
CA ILE A 896 49.88 29.24 -7.21
C ILE A 896 48.89 28.85 -6.10
N ILE A 897 48.52 29.79 -5.22
CA ILE A 897 47.47 29.58 -4.22
C ILE A 897 46.12 29.28 -4.89
N GLY A 898 45.76 30.03 -5.94
CA GLY A 898 44.54 29.82 -6.73
C GLY A 898 44.48 28.44 -7.39
N ILE A 899 45.56 28.03 -8.06
CA ILE A 899 45.69 26.71 -8.70
C ILE A 899 45.64 25.58 -7.65
N THR A 900 46.31 25.76 -6.50
CA THR A 900 46.28 24.79 -5.41
C THR A 900 44.87 24.65 -4.81
N ALA A 901 44.16 25.78 -4.62
CA ALA A 901 42.77 25.77 -4.16
C ALA A 901 41.84 25.10 -5.17
N LEU A 902 42.05 25.33 -6.48
CA LEU A 902 41.30 24.66 -7.55
C LEU A 902 41.54 23.14 -7.55
N ALA A 903 42.78 22.69 -7.34
CA ALA A 903 43.12 21.27 -7.24
C ALA A 903 42.45 20.60 -6.03
N ILE A 904 42.46 21.26 -4.86
CA ILE A 904 41.76 20.78 -3.65
C ILE A 904 40.25 20.72 -3.88
N LYS A 905 39.67 21.75 -4.52
CA LYS A 905 38.24 21.76 -4.90
C LYS A 905 37.91 20.60 -5.84
N MET A 906 38.72 20.34 -6.86
CA MET A 906 38.50 19.24 -7.79
C MET A 906 38.55 17.88 -7.07
N TYR A 907 39.56 17.66 -6.23
CA TYR A 907 39.69 16.42 -5.44
C TYR A 907 38.49 16.19 -4.49
N THR A 908 38.01 17.23 -3.81
CA THR A 908 36.89 17.13 -2.87
C THR A 908 35.53 16.99 -3.56
N THR A 909 35.39 17.48 -4.79
CA THR A 909 34.14 17.39 -5.57
C THR A 909 34.04 16.10 -6.37
N TYR A 910 35.18 15.48 -6.71
CA TYR A 910 35.27 14.28 -7.54
C TYR A 910 34.39 13.09 -7.08
N PRO A 911 34.33 12.74 -5.78
CA PRO A 911 33.52 11.61 -5.31
C PRO A 911 32.01 11.83 -5.38
N ILE A 912 31.56 13.09 -5.54
CA ILE A 912 30.16 13.48 -5.65
C ILE A 912 29.70 13.34 -7.11
N LEU A 913 30.52 13.76 -8.07
CA LEU A 913 30.20 13.72 -9.51
C LEU A 913 30.18 12.29 -10.08
N LEU A 914 31.05 11.40 -9.58
CA LEU A 914 31.17 10.02 -10.06
C LEU A 914 30.46 9.00 -9.17
N PHE A 915 29.47 9.46 -8.39
CA PHE A 915 28.69 8.60 -7.49
C PHE A 915 28.14 7.35 -8.20
N CYS A 916 27.50 7.51 -9.37
CA CYS A 916 26.90 6.38 -10.09
C CYS A 916 27.95 5.36 -10.58
N GLY A 917 29.09 5.82 -11.09
CA GLY A 917 30.17 4.93 -11.54
C GLY A 917 30.84 4.18 -10.39
N ARG A 918 31.02 4.86 -9.24
CA ARG A 918 31.55 4.24 -8.03
C ARG A 918 30.60 3.17 -7.48
N GLU A 919 29.32 3.46 -7.36
CA GLU A 919 28.33 2.48 -6.86
C GLU A 919 28.25 1.27 -7.80
N ALA A 920 28.27 1.45 -9.12
CA ALA A 920 28.28 0.34 -10.08
C ALA A 920 29.49 -0.59 -9.91
N ILE A 921 30.67 -0.05 -9.62
CA ILE A 921 31.90 -0.84 -9.43
C ILE A 921 31.99 -1.45 -8.04
N LEU A 922 31.44 -0.77 -7.03
CA LEU A 922 31.26 -1.36 -5.71
C LEU A 922 30.29 -2.54 -5.78
N ASP A 923 29.17 -2.40 -6.49
CA ASP A 923 28.21 -3.49 -6.72
C ASP A 923 28.85 -4.67 -7.45
N LEU A 924 29.64 -4.40 -8.50
CA LEU A 924 30.40 -5.44 -9.23
C LEU A 924 31.44 -6.12 -8.33
N TYR A 925 32.17 -5.35 -7.51
CA TYR A 925 33.14 -5.87 -6.55
C TYR A 925 32.47 -6.73 -5.47
N TYR A 926 31.29 -6.32 -4.98
CA TYR A 926 30.50 -7.07 -4.00
C TYR A 926 29.85 -8.33 -4.59
N GLU A 927 29.56 -8.36 -5.89
CA GLU A 927 29.11 -9.56 -6.61
C GLU A 927 30.23 -10.62 -6.71
N VAL A 928 31.48 -10.19 -6.92
CA VAL A 928 32.64 -11.09 -7.09
C VAL A 928 33.20 -11.59 -5.75
N TYR A 929 33.16 -10.77 -4.70
CA TYR A 929 33.63 -11.13 -3.35
C TYR A 929 32.50 -10.98 -2.31
N PRO A 930 31.65 -12.00 -2.12
CA PRO A 930 30.60 -11.96 -1.12
C PRO A 930 31.21 -12.19 0.27
N LEU A 931 31.59 -11.13 0.99
CA LEU A 931 32.20 -11.26 2.32
C LEU A 931 31.44 -10.50 3.41
N ALA A 932 30.75 -11.30 4.22
CA ALA A 932 29.89 -10.97 5.33
C ALA A 932 30.60 -10.49 6.62
N SER A 933 31.74 -9.78 6.58
CA SER A 933 32.46 -9.46 7.83
C SER A 933 33.17 -8.10 7.96
N LEU A 934 32.90 -7.11 7.12
CA LEU A 934 33.53 -5.78 7.26
C LEU A 934 32.53 -4.68 7.62
N SER A 935 31.83 -4.87 8.75
CA SER A 935 31.00 -3.83 9.40
C SER A 935 31.80 -2.70 10.06
N GLY A 936 33.13 -2.61 9.84
CA GLY A 936 34.02 -1.81 10.69
C GLY A 936 34.60 -0.52 10.12
N ASN A 937 34.71 -0.32 8.79
CA ASN A 937 35.37 0.90 8.29
C ASN A 937 35.09 1.28 6.83
N ASN A 938 33.81 1.43 6.48
CA ASN A 938 33.37 1.83 5.13
C ASN A 938 33.98 3.15 4.64
N GLN A 939 34.37 4.06 5.55
CA GLN A 939 34.88 5.37 5.18
C GLN A 939 36.30 5.30 4.59
N LYS A 940 37.20 4.49 5.16
CA LYS A 940 38.57 4.34 4.66
C LYS A 940 38.58 3.70 3.27
N HIS A 941 37.73 2.69 3.06
CA HIS A 941 37.61 2.02 1.76
C HIS A 941 37.05 2.96 0.68
N ARG A 942 36.01 3.75 1.02
CA ARG A 942 35.44 4.75 0.11
C ARG A 942 36.44 5.84 -0.26
N ILE A 943 37.24 6.31 0.70
CA ILE A 943 38.30 7.29 0.44
C ILE A 943 39.36 6.68 -0.47
N LEU A 944 39.85 5.47 -0.17
CA LEU A 944 40.85 4.78 -0.99
C LEU A 944 40.40 4.64 -2.45
N VAL A 945 39.19 4.10 -2.68
CA VAL A 945 38.64 3.92 -4.03
C VAL A 945 38.52 5.26 -4.76
N ALA A 946 38.02 6.31 -4.10
CA ALA A 946 37.88 7.63 -4.70
C ALA A 946 39.24 8.27 -5.03
N THR A 947 40.25 8.12 -4.16
CA THR A 947 41.60 8.64 -4.39
C THR A 947 42.31 7.91 -5.52
N THR A 948 42.23 6.58 -5.58
CA THR A 948 42.80 5.78 -6.67
C THR A 948 42.16 6.14 -8.01
N TRP A 949 40.84 6.35 -8.02
CA TRP A 949 40.12 6.77 -9.22
C TRP A 949 40.52 8.19 -9.67
N PHE A 950 40.60 9.13 -8.74
CA PHE A 950 41.01 10.49 -9.05
C PHE A 950 42.42 10.54 -9.64
N LEU A 951 43.37 9.82 -9.04
CA LEU A 951 44.76 9.77 -9.51
C LEU A 951 44.89 9.11 -10.89
N THR A 952 44.14 8.05 -11.15
CA THR A 952 44.14 7.39 -12.48
C THR A 952 43.54 8.29 -13.56
N SER A 953 42.46 9.00 -13.24
CA SER A 953 41.84 9.95 -14.18
C SER A 953 42.72 11.18 -14.41
N LEU A 954 43.42 11.66 -13.38
CA LEU A 954 44.40 12.74 -13.51
C LEU A 954 45.60 12.30 -14.35
N LEU A 955 46.10 11.08 -14.15
CA LEU A 955 47.19 10.50 -14.95
C LEU A 955 46.78 10.37 -16.43
N LEU A 956 45.57 9.89 -16.71
CA LEU A 956 45.01 9.83 -18.06
C LEU A 956 44.88 11.21 -18.70
N ALA A 957 44.40 12.21 -17.94
CA ALA A 957 44.29 13.59 -18.42
C ALA A 957 45.64 14.26 -18.70
N VAL A 958 46.71 13.84 -18.02
CA VAL A 958 48.09 14.31 -18.29
C VAL A 958 48.69 13.59 -19.50
N LEU A 959 48.38 12.31 -19.70
CA LEU A 959 48.93 11.50 -20.79
C LEU A 959 48.25 11.74 -22.13
N ILE A 960 47.00 12.23 -22.12
CA ILE A 960 46.21 12.44 -23.35
C ILE A 960 45.97 13.95 -23.52
N PRO A 961 46.70 14.62 -24.42
CA PRO A 961 46.68 16.07 -24.55
C PRO A 961 45.38 16.61 -25.17
N ASN A 962 44.67 15.80 -25.97
CA ASN A 962 43.41 16.20 -26.61
C ASN A 962 42.24 15.31 -26.16
N ILE A 963 41.15 15.94 -25.76
CA ILE A 963 39.92 15.23 -25.36
C ILE A 963 39.21 14.56 -26.54
N THR A 964 39.51 15.00 -27.77
CA THR A 964 39.00 14.42 -29.02
C THR A 964 39.50 12.99 -29.17
N ASP A 965 40.79 12.74 -28.95
CA ASP A 965 41.40 11.39 -28.95
C ASP A 965 40.73 10.44 -27.93
N ILE A 966 40.32 10.98 -26.77
CA ILE A 966 39.57 10.21 -25.76
C ILE A 966 38.16 9.89 -26.28
N ILE A 967 37.49 10.84 -26.92
CA ILE A 967 36.14 10.68 -27.47
C ILE A 967 36.16 9.71 -28.67
N ASP A 968 37.18 9.77 -29.52
CA ASP A 968 37.35 8.88 -30.68
C ASP A 968 37.73 7.46 -30.22
N PHE A 969 38.59 7.33 -29.20
CA PHE A 969 38.87 6.06 -28.53
C PHE A 969 37.64 5.48 -27.83
N LEU A 970 36.86 6.30 -27.11
CA LEU A 970 35.62 5.88 -26.47
C LEU A 970 34.54 5.51 -27.52
N GLY A 971 34.53 6.21 -28.66
CA GLY A 971 33.72 5.91 -29.83
C GLY A 971 34.11 4.59 -30.48
N SER A 972 35.40 4.27 -30.55
CA SER A 972 35.88 2.95 -31.01
C SER A 972 35.43 1.84 -30.05
N LEU A 973 35.54 2.05 -28.72
CA LEU A 973 35.04 1.14 -27.69
C LEU A 973 33.52 0.95 -27.73
N ALA A 974 32.76 1.89 -28.30
CA ALA A 974 31.32 1.77 -28.45
C ALA A 974 30.96 0.52 -29.28
N ALA A 975 31.75 0.14 -30.29
CA ALA A 975 31.52 -1.11 -31.05
C ALA A 975 31.62 -2.37 -30.17
N VAL A 976 32.46 -2.35 -29.13
CA VAL A 976 32.57 -3.44 -28.15
C VAL A 976 31.31 -3.52 -27.28
N PHE A 977 30.82 -2.38 -26.80
CA PHE A 977 29.63 -2.33 -25.94
C PHE A 977 28.31 -2.51 -26.69
N ILE A 978 28.26 -2.12 -27.97
CA ILE A 978 27.06 -2.19 -28.81
C ILE A 978 26.94 -3.58 -29.44
N PHE A 979 28.00 -4.12 -30.05
CA PHE A 979 27.88 -5.35 -30.85
C PHE A 979 28.48 -6.59 -30.16
N ILE A 980 29.66 -6.45 -29.54
CA ILE A 980 30.40 -7.60 -28.99
C ILE A 980 29.80 -8.05 -27.65
N LEU A 981 29.61 -7.14 -26.70
CA LEU A 981 29.15 -7.46 -25.34
C LEU A 981 27.72 -8.03 -25.33
N PRO A 982 26.72 -7.46 -26.06
CA PRO A 982 25.39 -8.05 -26.14
C PRO A 982 25.38 -9.39 -26.87
N GLY A 983 26.22 -9.57 -27.90
CA GLY A 983 26.41 -10.85 -28.57
C GLY A 983 26.99 -11.92 -27.62
N LEU A 984 27.98 -11.57 -26.80
CA LEU A 984 28.55 -12.45 -25.77
C LEU A 984 27.52 -12.81 -24.68
N PHE A 985 26.71 -11.85 -24.23
CA PHE A 985 25.64 -12.14 -23.27
C PHE A 985 24.53 -13.01 -23.87
N LEU A 986 24.14 -12.78 -25.12
CA LEU A 986 23.17 -13.61 -25.82
C LEU A 986 23.68 -15.04 -25.96
N LEU A 987 24.97 -15.21 -26.27
CA LEU A 987 25.64 -16.51 -26.33
C LEU A 987 25.67 -17.18 -24.95
N HIS A 988 26.07 -16.44 -23.91
CA HIS A 988 26.14 -16.96 -22.53
C HIS A 988 24.77 -17.37 -21.99
N MET A 989 23.73 -16.55 -22.19
CA MET A 989 22.36 -16.90 -21.79
C MET A 989 21.82 -18.10 -22.56
N THR A 990 22.20 -18.25 -23.84
CA THR A 990 21.76 -19.40 -24.66
C THR A 990 22.47 -20.69 -24.26
N LEU A 991 23.72 -20.61 -23.78
CA LEU A 991 24.52 -21.75 -23.35
C LEU A 991 24.27 -22.16 -21.88
N ASN A 992 24.00 -21.21 -20.99
CA ASN A 992 23.81 -21.43 -19.55
C ASN A 992 22.36 -21.28 -19.06
N GLY A 993 21.41 -20.97 -19.95
CA GLY A 993 20.00 -20.83 -19.59
C GLY A 993 19.36 -22.17 -19.23
N ASN A 994 18.69 -22.23 -18.07
CA ASN A 994 17.84 -23.35 -17.63
C ASN A 994 16.52 -23.43 -18.44
N ASP A 995 16.58 -23.32 -19.76
CA ASP A 995 15.42 -23.61 -20.61
C ASP A 995 15.26 -25.12 -20.73
N HIS A 996 14.01 -25.59 -20.73
CA HIS A 996 13.65 -27.01 -20.82
C HIS A 996 14.44 -27.75 -21.94
N PRO A 997 14.80 -29.03 -21.75
CA PRO A 997 15.68 -29.80 -22.64
C PRO A 997 15.00 -30.18 -23.97
N GLY A 998 14.62 -29.20 -24.79
CA GLY A 998 13.90 -29.44 -26.04
C GLY A 998 13.87 -28.32 -27.09
N THR A 999 14.27 -27.08 -26.79
CA THR A 999 14.27 -26.00 -27.80
C THR A 999 15.62 -25.26 -27.85
N PHE A 1000 16.61 -25.94 -28.43
CA PHE A 1000 17.91 -25.34 -28.76
C PHE A 1000 17.73 -24.36 -29.93
N SER A 1001 17.63 -23.06 -29.64
CA SER A 1001 17.30 -22.04 -30.63
C SER A 1001 18.54 -21.60 -31.42
N TRP A 1002 18.92 -22.37 -32.45
CA TRP A 1002 20.05 -22.09 -33.36
C TRP A 1002 20.11 -20.65 -33.89
N TRP A 1003 18.95 -20.01 -34.11
CA TRP A 1003 18.87 -18.61 -34.53
C TRP A 1003 19.53 -17.63 -33.54
N LYS A 1004 19.44 -17.87 -32.22
CA LYS A 1004 20.05 -17.00 -31.20
C LYS A 1004 21.57 -17.10 -31.21
N ILE A 1005 22.11 -18.29 -31.49
CA ILE A 1005 23.57 -18.51 -31.61
C ILE A 1005 24.08 -17.86 -32.89
N ILE A 1006 23.38 -18.05 -34.02
CA ILE A 1006 23.72 -17.40 -35.28
C ILE A 1006 23.71 -15.88 -35.13
N LEU A 1007 22.66 -15.32 -34.51
CA LEU A 1007 22.56 -13.88 -34.26
C LEU A 1007 23.69 -13.38 -33.34
N ALA A 1008 23.99 -14.11 -32.25
CA ALA A 1008 25.11 -13.79 -31.36
C ALA A 1008 26.46 -13.80 -32.08
N SER A 1009 26.73 -14.82 -32.89
CA SER A 1009 27.96 -14.93 -33.69
C SER A 1009 28.07 -13.81 -34.74
N VAL A 1010 26.97 -13.48 -35.42
CA VAL A 1010 26.93 -12.36 -36.38
C VAL A 1010 27.20 -11.03 -35.67
N SER A 1011 26.57 -10.75 -34.53
CA SER A 1011 26.82 -9.54 -33.75
C SER A 1011 28.26 -9.44 -33.25
N ILE A 1012 28.85 -10.54 -32.76
CA ILE A 1012 30.25 -10.54 -32.30
C ILE A 1012 31.21 -10.28 -33.46
N THR A 1013 31.02 -10.96 -34.60
CA THR A 1013 31.90 -10.82 -35.78
C THR A 1013 31.80 -9.44 -36.43
N LEU A 1014 30.58 -8.91 -36.59
CA LEU A 1014 30.36 -7.54 -37.08
C LEU A 1014 30.96 -6.51 -36.11
N GLY A 1015 30.78 -6.71 -34.81
CA GLY A 1015 31.33 -5.85 -33.77
C GLY A 1015 32.85 -5.84 -33.73
N THR A 1016 33.51 -6.99 -33.90
CA THR A 1016 34.98 -7.07 -33.97
C THR A 1016 35.53 -6.42 -35.24
N PHE A 1017 34.83 -6.57 -36.36
CA PHE A 1017 35.20 -5.91 -37.60
C PHE A 1017 35.06 -4.38 -37.50
N LEU A 1018 33.91 -3.87 -37.02
CA LEU A 1018 33.67 -2.43 -36.85
C LEU A 1018 34.59 -1.80 -35.79
N PHE A 1019 34.83 -2.50 -34.67
CA PHE A 1019 35.82 -2.08 -33.67
C PHE A 1019 37.20 -1.92 -34.32
N GLY A 1020 37.66 -2.93 -35.06
CA GLY A 1020 38.95 -2.87 -35.76
C GLY A 1020 39.03 -1.71 -36.76
N LEU A 1021 37.98 -1.47 -37.53
CA LEU A 1021 37.95 -0.44 -38.58
C LEU A 1021 37.96 0.99 -37.98
N VAL A 1022 37.12 1.24 -36.98
CA VAL A 1022 37.04 2.55 -36.29
C VAL A 1022 38.27 2.78 -35.42
N PHE A 1023 38.79 1.75 -34.77
CA PHE A 1023 40.02 1.85 -33.97
C PHE A 1023 41.25 2.14 -34.84
N VAL A 1024 41.38 1.48 -36.00
CA VAL A 1024 42.46 1.76 -36.94
C VAL A 1024 42.37 3.18 -37.50
N GLN A 1025 41.17 3.65 -37.89
CA GLN A 1025 40.99 5.05 -38.32
C GLN A 1025 41.35 6.05 -37.23
N ALA A 1026 40.91 5.83 -35.98
CA ALA A 1026 41.23 6.72 -34.86
C ALA A 1026 42.75 6.75 -34.56
N VAL A 1027 43.44 5.62 -34.70
CA VAL A 1027 44.90 5.53 -34.50
C VAL A 1027 45.66 6.15 -35.68
N GLU A 1028 45.16 5.99 -36.91
CA GLU A 1028 45.76 6.55 -38.13
C GLU A 1028 45.62 8.09 -38.17
N GLU A 1029 44.49 8.64 -37.71
CA GLU A 1029 44.29 10.08 -37.53
C GLU A 1029 45.24 10.66 -36.46
N ASP A 1030 45.41 10.03 -35.29
CA ASP A 1030 46.38 10.47 -34.25
C ASP A 1030 47.84 10.40 -34.75
N LEU A 1031 48.20 9.35 -35.50
CA LEU A 1031 49.53 9.23 -36.10
C LEU A 1031 49.77 10.29 -37.19
N SER A 1032 48.75 10.64 -37.98
CA SER A 1032 48.84 11.68 -39.01
C SER A 1032 49.02 13.08 -38.41
N HIS A 1033 48.26 13.41 -37.35
CA HIS A 1033 48.40 14.67 -36.61
C HIS A 1033 49.77 14.83 -35.93
N ARG A 1034 50.37 13.73 -35.44
CA ARG A 1034 51.74 13.74 -34.91
C ARG A 1034 52.80 13.90 -36.00
N SER A 1035 52.55 13.43 -37.22
CA SER A 1035 53.50 13.57 -38.33
C SER A 1035 53.57 15.01 -38.88
N GLU A 1036 52.45 15.72 -38.96
CA GLU A 1036 52.41 17.14 -39.34
C GLU A 1036 53.08 18.04 -38.28
N GLY A 1037 52.93 17.70 -36.99
CA GLY A 1037 53.61 18.40 -35.89
C GLY A 1037 55.14 18.27 -35.90
N ILE A 1038 55.69 17.19 -36.48
CA ILE A 1038 57.14 16.98 -36.60
C ILE A 1038 57.71 17.73 -37.82
N GLN A 1039 56.95 17.87 -38.92
CA GLN A 1039 57.35 18.68 -40.07
C GLN A 1039 57.35 20.20 -39.81
N LEU A 1040 56.62 20.66 -38.81
CA LEU A 1040 56.65 22.06 -38.34
C LEU A 1040 57.79 22.37 -37.36
N CYS A 1041 58.51 21.33 -36.89
CA CYS A 1041 59.67 21.46 -35.99
C CYS A 1041 61.03 21.17 -36.66
N ILE A 1042 61.06 20.81 -37.95
CA ILE A 1042 62.27 20.71 -38.80
C ILE A 1042 62.23 21.88 -39.79
#